data_AF-K0P2Q5-F1
#
_entry.id   AF-K0P2Q5-F1
#
_cell.length_a   1.000
_cell.length_b   1.000
_cell.length_c   1.000
_cell.angle_alpha   90.00
_cell.angle_beta   90.00
_cell.angle_gamma   90.00
#
_symmetry.space_group_name_H-M   'P 1'
#
loop_
_entity.id
_entity.type
_entity.pdbx_description
1 polymer ?
#
loop_
_entity_poly.entity_id
_entity_poly.type
_entity_poly.pdbx_seq_one_letter_code
_entity_poly.pdbx_strand_id
1 'polypeptide(L)'
;MLTKEKILEKAGGEGHLIRHLVPTFNPNIRKKNYKSIFSEKDNRPSMSIFSDNQGKWFYKSFNTGHQGDAFKMWADFYGLDCITQFREVLAVINQEMCLGLDSVQNIKVIPKPVLLKLSSDKKSESSLPSQTLSIEYIPSDSESIISNIYLKYWSQYGITQSVLDHFDVRQVSYLSYISNSGRFLSFKYFEKNQIVSAYHIDGRVKVYIPEIESSFSSDFSFKGQKKSFSYKNQTKEDVFGLSQLLKGTLDYILFLAGEKDTMSAYSQGFINVISLQSENQMPSDDLLKSLRTRTSVLLSCYDNDQAGKNASKKLSDSYGIVSISLPEEVKDISDYFQKYNSANFQFLLDEGIRKSKLISIKPVTSAKVEKTVSNKRITVKDYLRNKFNFRLNVFTKELEISIKRNSGIWDEVNISELRDNLSMHGIDCSRELLSCVLTSFFVKRFNPIEEYFLSFEGKEFDSNKDYIRQLSSYVHLKYPTYENKLYWYTHLKKWMIRAIRTLFNPDGINKHALILCSLKEGIGKSYFCEFLCPLPIIKYYTSSSNKDSEKDLQKALIRNFIINLEELHQLNASPEFIKGWLSQRYINVRFPFQEKETFACRIASFLGSSNNIEFLRSEMGYSRWIGFEVQSIDFLGKEARYVVERSWEQAYHLYKLDEESGELSMDEVEELETRSDSFTNKSTEAELIIRNLLPSTKEEGEFMTATDILIYLQNIVGITIRLNTKLVGSALRKAGFERINHRTVKGPLYGYFVKRV
;
A
#
# COMPACT_ATOMS: atom_id res chain seq x y z
N MET A 1 -28.35 -17.63 -39.35
CA MET A 1 -27.39 -16.62 -38.84
C MET A 1 -27.45 -16.62 -37.32
N LEU A 2 -26.30 -16.71 -36.65
CA LEU A 2 -26.21 -16.63 -35.19
C LEU A 2 -26.56 -15.21 -34.73
N THR A 3 -27.54 -15.08 -33.84
CA THR A 3 -27.95 -13.81 -33.25
C THR A 3 -27.91 -13.88 -31.73
N LYS A 4 -27.88 -12.71 -31.08
CA LYS A 4 -27.83 -12.58 -29.62
C LYS A 4 -29.04 -13.25 -28.96
N GLU A 5 -30.22 -13.09 -29.56
CA GLU A 5 -31.49 -13.60 -29.04
C GLU A 5 -31.52 -15.13 -29.03
N LYS A 6 -31.05 -15.77 -30.12
CA LYS A 6 -30.98 -17.23 -30.21
C LYS A 6 -30.01 -17.86 -29.22
N ILE A 7 -28.88 -17.19 -28.97
CA ILE A 7 -27.91 -17.62 -27.94
C ILE A 7 -28.56 -17.55 -26.56
N LEU A 8 -29.22 -16.43 -26.24
CA LEU A 8 -29.86 -16.26 -24.93
C LEU A 8 -31.00 -17.26 -24.71
N GLU A 9 -31.81 -17.51 -25.74
CA GLU A 9 -32.90 -18.48 -25.69
C GLU A 9 -32.38 -19.90 -25.41
N LYS A 10 -31.34 -20.35 -26.14
CA LYS A 10 -30.76 -21.69 -25.95
C LYS A 10 -29.92 -21.83 -24.68
N ALA A 11 -29.20 -20.78 -24.28
CA ALA A 11 -28.37 -20.81 -23.08
C ALA A 11 -29.19 -20.66 -21.78
N GLY A 12 -30.45 -20.23 -21.85
CA GLY A 12 -31.30 -19.96 -20.68
C GLY A 12 -31.08 -18.56 -20.07
N GLY A 13 -30.62 -17.59 -20.87
CA GLY A 13 -30.44 -16.18 -20.48
C GLY A 13 -29.03 -15.81 -20.01
N GLU A 14 -28.81 -14.51 -19.76
CA GLU A 14 -27.49 -13.94 -19.43
C GLU A 14 -26.88 -14.53 -18.14
N GLY A 15 -27.72 -14.89 -17.16
CA GLY A 15 -27.25 -15.49 -15.92
C GLY A 15 -26.54 -16.84 -16.13
N HIS A 16 -26.98 -17.64 -17.11
CA HIS A 16 -26.35 -18.91 -17.44
C HIS A 16 -25.04 -18.72 -18.22
N LEU A 17 -24.97 -17.70 -19.09
CA LEU A 17 -23.72 -17.29 -19.75
C LEU A 17 -22.64 -16.91 -18.73
N ILE A 18 -23.02 -16.13 -17.70
CA ILE A 18 -22.11 -15.72 -16.64
C ILE A 18 -21.73 -16.92 -15.75
N ARG A 19 -22.68 -17.78 -15.41
CA ARG A 19 -22.43 -18.97 -14.57
C ARG A 19 -21.44 -19.94 -15.23
N HIS A 20 -21.42 -20.00 -16.56
CA HIS A 20 -20.47 -20.84 -17.28
C HIS A 20 -19.01 -20.38 -17.08
N LEU A 21 -18.74 -19.07 -17.17
CA LEU A 21 -17.40 -18.52 -16.91
C LEU A 21 -17.10 -18.37 -15.41
N VAL A 22 -18.12 -18.15 -14.59
CA VAL A 22 -18.02 -17.95 -13.13
C VAL A 22 -18.90 -19.00 -12.44
N PRO A 23 -18.42 -20.24 -12.20
CA PRO A 23 -19.24 -21.33 -11.66
C PRO A 23 -19.90 -21.02 -10.31
N THR A 24 -19.29 -20.14 -9.51
CA THR A 24 -19.81 -19.69 -8.20
C THR A 24 -20.92 -18.63 -8.29
N PHE A 25 -21.23 -18.12 -9.49
CA PHE A 25 -22.25 -17.10 -9.69
C PHE A 25 -23.64 -17.61 -9.29
N ASN A 26 -24.41 -16.77 -8.60
CA ASN A 26 -25.77 -17.09 -8.15
C ASN A 26 -26.73 -16.00 -8.65
N PRO A 27 -27.61 -16.31 -9.63
CA PRO A 27 -28.50 -15.33 -10.24
C PRO A 27 -29.60 -14.83 -9.29
N ASN A 28 -29.82 -15.48 -8.15
CA ASN A 28 -30.80 -15.03 -7.14
C ASN A 28 -30.29 -13.85 -6.31
N ILE A 29 -29.01 -13.45 -6.46
CA ILE A 29 -28.40 -12.35 -5.70
C ILE A 29 -28.17 -11.17 -6.66
N ARG A 30 -28.89 -10.06 -6.45
CA ARG A 30 -28.83 -8.86 -7.31
C ARG A 30 -27.44 -8.23 -7.43
N LYS A 31 -26.57 -8.39 -6.43
CA LYS A 31 -25.19 -7.88 -6.46
C LYS A 31 -24.30 -8.68 -5.52
N LYS A 32 -23.18 -9.19 -6.02
CA LYS A 32 -22.17 -9.89 -5.21
C LYS A 32 -20.78 -9.76 -5.84
N ASN A 33 -19.75 -9.81 -4.99
CA ASN A 33 -18.36 -9.83 -5.45
C ASN A 33 -17.86 -11.28 -5.57
N TYR A 34 -17.15 -11.53 -6.64
CA TYR A 34 -16.54 -12.80 -7.05
C TYR A 34 -15.05 -12.59 -7.30
N LYS A 35 -14.27 -13.68 -7.29
CA LYS A 35 -12.90 -13.62 -7.79
C LYS A 35 -12.92 -13.28 -9.28
N SER A 36 -12.03 -12.40 -9.69
CA SER A 36 -11.89 -11.97 -11.07
C SER A 36 -11.40 -13.13 -11.93
N ILE A 37 -12.17 -13.46 -12.97
CA ILE A 37 -11.77 -14.44 -13.98
C ILE A 37 -10.69 -13.90 -14.93
N PHE A 38 -10.35 -12.61 -14.82
CA PHE A 38 -9.36 -11.93 -15.65
C PHE A 38 -7.99 -11.83 -14.97
N SER A 39 -7.80 -12.42 -13.78
CA SER A 39 -6.55 -12.34 -13.03
C SER A 39 -6.32 -13.58 -12.16
N GLU A 40 -5.25 -14.32 -12.45
CA GLU A 40 -4.84 -15.50 -11.66
C GLU A 40 -4.33 -15.13 -10.24
N LYS A 41 -3.96 -13.87 -10.02
CA LYS A 41 -3.43 -13.36 -8.74
C LYS A 41 -4.52 -12.79 -7.83
N ASP A 42 -5.80 -13.04 -8.14
CA ASP A 42 -6.91 -12.51 -7.37
C ASP A 42 -7.18 -13.29 -6.08
N ASN A 43 -6.49 -12.89 -5.01
CA ASN A 43 -6.57 -13.53 -3.71
C ASN A 43 -7.83 -13.14 -2.91
N ARG A 44 -8.58 -12.11 -3.33
CA ARG A 44 -9.85 -11.67 -2.72
C ARG A 44 -10.88 -11.35 -3.81
N PRO A 45 -12.19 -11.57 -3.60
CA PRO A 45 -13.21 -11.23 -4.59
C PRO A 45 -13.18 -9.75 -5.01
N SER A 46 -12.67 -9.47 -6.21
CA SER A 46 -12.50 -8.12 -6.74
C SER A 46 -13.32 -7.84 -8.00
N MET A 47 -14.19 -8.76 -8.43
CA MET A 47 -15.13 -8.58 -9.53
C MET A 47 -16.57 -8.56 -9.04
N SER A 48 -17.24 -7.41 -9.12
CA SER A 48 -18.66 -7.30 -8.80
C SER A 48 -19.49 -7.74 -10.00
N ILE A 49 -20.45 -8.64 -9.80
CA ILE A 49 -21.50 -8.95 -10.78
C ILE A 49 -22.83 -8.48 -10.19
N PHE A 50 -23.60 -7.72 -10.96
CA PHE A 50 -24.86 -7.11 -10.53
C PHE A 50 -25.87 -7.02 -11.66
N SER A 51 -27.16 -7.05 -11.34
CA SER A 51 -28.24 -6.82 -12.30
C SER A 51 -28.86 -5.43 -12.17
N ASP A 52 -29.37 -4.91 -13.28
CA ASP A 52 -30.23 -3.72 -13.27
C ASP A 52 -31.70 -4.07 -12.95
N ASN A 53 -32.54 -3.03 -12.86
CA ASN A 53 -33.97 -3.19 -12.58
C ASN A 53 -34.75 -3.87 -13.74
N GLN A 54 -34.13 -4.02 -14.91
CA GLN A 54 -34.70 -4.67 -16.09
C GLN A 54 -34.24 -6.14 -16.22
N GLY A 55 -33.43 -6.64 -15.27
CA GLY A 55 -32.95 -8.01 -15.24
C GLY A 55 -31.72 -8.28 -16.10
N LYS A 56 -31.07 -7.25 -16.65
CA LYS A 56 -29.83 -7.36 -17.41
C LYS A 56 -28.62 -7.41 -16.47
N TRP A 57 -27.64 -8.26 -16.77
CA TRP A 57 -26.47 -8.47 -15.92
C TRP A 57 -25.24 -7.71 -16.40
N PHE A 58 -24.53 -7.12 -15.44
CA PHE A 58 -23.30 -6.38 -15.63
C PHE A 58 -22.20 -6.89 -14.69
N TYR A 59 -20.96 -6.65 -15.07
CA TYR A 59 -19.81 -6.91 -14.22
C TYR A 59 -18.84 -5.72 -14.19
N LYS A 60 -18.07 -5.64 -13.10
CA LYS A 60 -16.98 -4.69 -12.93
C LYS A 60 -15.87 -5.31 -12.09
N SER A 61 -14.71 -5.51 -12.70
CA SER A 61 -13.50 -6.02 -12.07
C SER A 61 -12.62 -4.85 -11.62
N PHE A 62 -12.51 -4.66 -10.30
CA PHE A 62 -11.78 -3.53 -9.71
C PHE A 62 -10.26 -3.68 -9.79
N ASN A 63 -9.76 -4.91 -9.92
CA ASN A 63 -8.33 -5.19 -10.02
C ASN A 63 -7.77 -5.11 -11.46
N THR A 64 -8.58 -5.42 -12.47
CA THR A 64 -8.19 -5.45 -13.89
C THR A 64 -8.80 -4.31 -14.71
N GLY A 65 -9.84 -3.64 -14.20
CA GLY A 65 -10.55 -2.57 -14.89
C GLY A 65 -11.59 -3.03 -15.91
N HIS A 66 -11.68 -4.34 -16.19
CA HIS A 66 -12.70 -4.89 -17.09
C HIS A 66 -14.10 -4.64 -16.55
N GLN A 67 -15.02 -4.20 -17.42
CA GLN A 67 -16.42 -3.97 -17.07
C GLN A 67 -17.30 -4.05 -18.34
N GLY A 68 -18.55 -4.47 -18.17
CA GLY A 68 -19.49 -4.60 -19.29
C GLY A 68 -20.67 -5.51 -18.97
N ASP A 69 -21.39 -5.93 -20.00
CA ASP A 69 -22.46 -6.93 -19.89
C ASP A 69 -21.93 -8.37 -20.08
N ALA A 70 -22.82 -9.36 -20.03
CA ALA A 70 -22.46 -10.77 -20.13
C ALA A 70 -21.66 -11.09 -21.42
N PHE A 71 -21.99 -10.48 -22.55
CA PHE A 71 -21.26 -10.73 -23.81
C PHE A 71 -19.88 -10.07 -23.82
N LYS A 72 -19.77 -8.87 -23.25
CA LYS A 72 -18.47 -8.22 -23.05
C LYS A 72 -17.57 -9.03 -22.09
N MET A 73 -18.15 -9.73 -21.11
CA MET A 73 -17.40 -10.63 -20.22
C MET A 73 -16.76 -11.78 -21.01
N TRP A 74 -17.52 -12.41 -21.92
CA TRP A 74 -17.03 -13.47 -22.80
C TRP A 74 -15.97 -12.96 -23.79
N ALA A 75 -16.21 -11.80 -24.41
CA ALA A 75 -15.25 -11.18 -25.29
C ALA A 75 -13.92 -10.92 -24.57
N ASP A 76 -13.97 -10.32 -23.37
CA ASP A 76 -12.77 -10.01 -22.59
C ASP A 76 -12.06 -11.27 -22.07
N PHE A 77 -12.80 -12.33 -21.73
CA PHE A 77 -12.24 -13.60 -21.26
C PHE A 77 -11.45 -14.33 -22.35
N TYR A 78 -11.94 -14.28 -23.60
CA TYR A 78 -11.30 -14.90 -24.77
C TYR A 78 -10.40 -13.93 -25.55
N GLY A 79 -10.24 -12.68 -25.10
CA GLY A 79 -9.40 -11.68 -25.77
C GLY A 79 -9.93 -11.16 -27.11
N LEU A 80 -11.26 -11.17 -27.29
CA LEU A 80 -11.96 -10.67 -28.48
C LEU A 80 -12.50 -9.25 -28.26
N ASP A 81 -12.63 -8.48 -29.33
CA ASP A 81 -13.27 -7.17 -29.28
C ASP A 81 -14.79 -7.27 -29.50
N CYS A 82 -15.57 -6.91 -28.47
CA CYS A 82 -17.03 -7.05 -28.48
C CYS A 82 -17.75 -6.15 -29.51
N ILE A 83 -17.09 -5.15 -30.10
CA ILE A 83 -17.69 -4.23 -31.08
C ILE A 83 -17.39 -4.72 -32.50
N THR A 84 -16.14 -5.05 -32.77
CA THR A 84 -15.66 -5.42 -34.11
C THR A 84 -15.74 -6.93 -34.37
N GLN A 85 -15.67 -7.76 -33.34
CA GLN A 85 -15.63 -9.22 -33.42
C GLN A 85 -16.83 -9.91 -32.76
N PHE A 86 -17.99 -9.25 -32.76
CA PHE A 86 -19.17 -9.77 -32.07
C PHE A 86 -19.66 -11.11 -32.62
N ARG A 87 -19.46 -11.37 -33.93
CA ARG A 87 -19.84 -12.65 -34.55
C ARG A 87 -18.95 -13.79 -34.05
N GLU A 88 -17.65 -13.56 -33.87
CA GLU A 88 -16.76 -14.55 -33.27
C GLU A 88 -17.12 -14.81 -31.80
N VAL A 89 -17.51 -13.78 -31.04
CA VAL A 89 -17.98 -13.94 -29.65
C VAL A 89 -19.20 -14.88 -29.59
N LEU A 90 -20.18 -14.69 -30.49
CA LEU A 90 -21.35 -15.59 -30.55
C LEU A 90 -20.96 -17.02 -30.95
N ALA A 91 -20.02 -17.18 -31.88
CA ALA A 91 -19.54 -18.50 -32.29
C ALA A 91 -18.83 -19.24 -31.14
N VAL A 92 -17.98 -18.54 -30.38
CA VAL A 92 -17.29 -19.10 -29.19
C VAL A 92 -18.30 -19.53 -28.13
N ILE A 93 -19.31 -18.71 -27.83
CA ILE A 93 -20.37 -19.07 -26.86
C ILE A 93 -21.13 -20.33 -27.32
N ASN A 94 -21.53 -20.39 -28.59
CA ASN A 94 -22.24 -21.54 -29.15
C ASN A 94 -21.42 -22.83 -29.07
N GLN A 95 -20.12 -22.75 -29.32
CA GLN A 95 -19.19 -23.88 -29.27
C GLN A 95 -18.92 -24.32 -27.82
N GLU A 96 -18.52 -23.41 -26.92
CA GLU A 96 -18.14 -23.71 -25.53
C GLU A 96 -19.34 -24.18 -24.69
N MET A 97 -20.54 -23.64 -24.93
CA MET A 97 -21.75 -24.07 -24.24
C MET A 97 -22.51 -25.18 -24.99
N CYS A 98 -21.97 -25.69 -26.10
CA CYS A 98 -22.57 -26.76 -26.92
C CYS A 98 -24.05 -26.50 -27.29
N LEU A 99 -24.41 -25.27 -27.71
CA LEU A 99 -25.82 -24.86 -27.90
C LEU A 99 -26.47 -25.43 -29.17
N GLY A 100 -25.68 -26.04 -30.06
CA GLY A 100 -26.18 -26.72 -31.26
C GLY A 100 -26.81 -25.79 -32.30
N LEU A 101 -26.44 -24.50 -32.32
CA LEU A 101 -26.89 -23.57 -33.35
C LEU A 101 -25.99 -23.70 -34.59
N ASP A 102 -26.59 -23.83 -35.78
CA ASP A 102 -25.85 -24.00 -37.05
C ASP A 102 -24.93 -22.80 -37.32
N SER A 103 -23.62 -23.03 -37.22
CA SER A 103 -22.60 -22.08 -37.68
C SER A 103 -22.11 -22.49 -39.06
N VAL A 104 -22.34 -21.63 -40.05
CA VAL A 104 -21.63 -21.68 -41.32
C VAL A 104 -20.21 -21.22 -41.04
N GLN A 105 -19.24 -22.15 -41.14
CA GLN A 105 -17.77 -22.02 -40.99
C GLN A 105 -17.18 -22.51 -39.66
N ASN A 106 -16.33 -23.53 -39.77
CA ASN A 106 -15.40 -24.00 -38.73
C ASN A 106 -14.38 -22.89 -38.41
N ILE A 107 -14.68 -22.03 -37.43
CA ILE A 107 -13.70 -21.07 -36.91
C ILE A 107 -12.73 -21.84 -36.00
N LYS A 108 -11.46 -21.99 -36.42
CA LYS A 108 -10.39 -22.47 -35.53
C LYS A 108 -10.10 -21.40 -34.48
N VAL A 109 -10.82 -21.41 -33.36
CA VAL A 109 -10.47 -20.61 -32.18
C VAL A 109 -9.45 -21.41 -31.37
N ILE A 110 -8.20 -20.95 -31.33
CA ILE A 110 -7.18 -21.50 -30.42
C ILE A 110 -7.40 -20.82 -29.07
N PRO A 111 -7.74 -21.55 -28.00
CA PRO A 111 -7.84 -20.95 -26.67
C PRO A 111 -6.44 -20.59 -26.19
N LYS A 112 -6.14 -19.28 -26.12
CA LYS A 112 -5.02 -18.77 -25.32
C LYS A 112 -5.59 -18.20 -24.02
N PRO A 113 -5.42 -18.84 -22.86
CA PRO A 113 -5.45 -18.10 -21.61
C PRO A 113 -4.28 -17.11 -21.65
N VAL A 114 -4.55 -15.82 -21.47
CA VAL A 114 -3.50 -14.79 -21.45
C VAL A 114 -2.66 -14.96 -20.19
N LEU A 115 -1.61 -15.76 -20.30
CA LEU A 115 -0.44 -15.83 -19.43
C LEU A 115 0.72 -15.22 -20.20
N LEU A 116 0.97 -13.92 -20.03
CA LEU A 116 2.21 -13.30 -20.51
C LEU A 116 3.31 -13.51 -19.47
N LYS A 117 4.19 -14.46 -19.76
CA LYS A 117 5.51 -14.63 -19.15
C LYS A 117 6.36 -13.39 -19.45
N LEU A 118 6.94 -12.78 -18.42
CA LEU A 118 8.14 -11.96 -18.58
C LEU A 118 9.30 -12.88 -18.97
N SER A 119 9.91 -12.63 -20.12
CA SER A 119 11.27 -13.04 -20.42
C SER A 119 12.11 -11.79 -20.60
N SER A 120 13.05 -11.62 -19.67
CA SER A 120 14.22 -10.75 -19.76
C SER A 120 15.10 -11.19 -20.92
N ASP A 121 15.55 -10.25 -21.75
CA ASP A 121 16.95 -10.21 -22.17
C ASP A 121 17.36 -8.79 -22.56
N LYS A 122 18.54 -8.40 -22.06
CA LYS A 122 19.18 -7.09 -22.19
C LYS A 122 19.77 -6.91 -23.59
N LYS A 123 19.84 -5.65 -24.05
CA LYS A 123 21.05 -5.02 -24.61
C LYS A 123 20.97 -3.47 -24.58
N SER A 124 22.05 -2.87 -24.05
CA SER A 124 22.69 -1.55 -24.29
C SER A 124 21.89 -0.45 -25.03
N GLU A 125 21.92 0.86 -24.70
CA GLU A 125 22.83 1.70 -23.91
C GLU A 125 22.18 3.10 -23.74
N SER A 126 22.66 3.85 -22.73
CA SER A 126 22.61 5.33 -22.56
C SER A 126 21.39 6.03 -21.92
N SER A 127 21.71 6.72 -20.81
CA SER A 127 21.04 7.86 -20.13
C SER A 127 19.72 7.65 -19.36
N LEU A 128 19.78 7.88 -18.04
CA LEU A 128 18.64 8.21 -17.16
C LEU A 128 18.60 9.74 -16.97
N PRO A 129 17.49 10.38 -16.51
CA PRO A 129 16.31 9.81 -15.86
C PRO A 129 14.93 10.38 -16.34
N SER A 130 13.83 9.84 -15.78
CA SER A 130 12.49 10.45 -15.65
C SER A 130 11.68 10.77 -16.92
N GLN A 131 10.65 9.95 -17.21
CA GLN A 131 9.34 10.40 -17.70
C GLN A 131 8.33 9.23 -17.64
N THR A 132 7.64 9.05 -16.51
CA THR A 132 6.54 8.08 -16.41
C THR A 132 5.26 8.61 -17.08
N LEU A 133 5.21 9.90 -17.37
CA LEU A 133 4.11 10.65 -17.97
C LEU A 133 4.71 11.65 -18.97
N SER A 134 4.22 11.63 -20.21
CA SER A 134 4.54 12.59 -21.27
C SER A 134 3.23 13.16 -21.82
N ILE A 135 3.14 14.49 -21.87
CA ILE A 135 1.99 15.23 -22.39
C ILE A 135 2.50 16.27 -23.37
N GLU A 136 1.93 16.29 -24.56
CA GLU A 136 2.16 17.34 -25.56
C GLU A 136 0.90 18.21 -25.65
N TYR A 137 1.11 19.52 -25.74
CA TYR A 137 0.04 20.51 -25.80
C TYR A 137 -0.05 21.12 -27.19
N ILE A 138 -1.25 21.53 -27.57
CA ILE A 138 -1.47 22.34 -28.76
C ILE A 138 -1.19 23.81 -28.38
N PRO A 139 -0.36 24.55 -29.14
CA PRO A 139 -0.14 25.97 -28.92
C PRO A 139 -1.44 26.77 -28.92
N SER A 140 -1.54 27.79 -28.05
CA SER A 140 -2.74 28.60 -27.90
C SER A 140 -3.06 29.49 -29.11
N ASP A 141 -2.05 29.76 -29.94
CA ASP A 141 -2.11 30.49 -31.21
C ASP A 141 -2.34 29.57 -32.43
N SER A 142 -2.58 28.27 -32.21
CA SER A 142 -2.84 27.31 -33.28
C SER A 142 -4.17 27.61 -33.99
N GLU A 143 -4.11 27.89 -35.29
CA GLU A 143 -5.28 28.07 -36.15
C GLU A 143 -5.90 26.74 -36.63
N SER A 144 -5.51 25.61 -36.02
CA SER A 144 -6.03 24.31 -36.39
C SER A 144 -7.54 24.21 -36.18
N ILE A 145 -8.23 23.43 -37.01
CA ILE A 145 -9.69 23.20 -36.90
C ILE A 145 -10.05 22.76 -35.48
N ILE A 146 -9.29 21.84 -34.89
CA ILE A 146 -9.57 21.33 -33.55
C ILE A 146 -9.38 22.39 -32.45
N SER A 147 -8.44 23.32 -32.62
CA SER A 147 -8.24 24.46 -31.72
C SER A 147 -9.39 25.47 -31.82
N ASN A 148 -9.90 25.72 -33.03
CA ASN A 148 -11.08 26.57 -33.22
C ASN A 148 -12.33 25.97 -32.57
N ILE A 149 -12.55 24.65 -32.70
CA ILE A 149 -13.69 23.98 -32.04
C ILE A 149 -13.47 23.95 -30.51
N TYR A 150 -12.23 23.79 -30.04
CA TYR A 150 -11.89 23.85 -28.62
C TYR A 150 -12.23 25.21 -27.99
N LEU A 151 -11.81 26.30 -28.64
CA LEU A 151 -12.15 27.66 -28.19
C LEU A 151 -13.65 27.93 -28.28
N LYS A 152 -14.32 27.48 -29.35
CA LYS A 152 -15.79 27.57 -29.49
C LYS A 152 -16.51 26.85 -28.34
N TYR A 153 -16.00 25.70 -27.92
CA TYR A 153 -16.54 24.93 -26.79
C TYR A 153 -16.41 25.70 -25.47
N TRP A 154 -15.30 26.37 -25.21
CA TRP A 154 -15.13 27.14 -23.98
C TRP A 154 -15.87 28.48 -24.01
N SER A 155 -15.94 29.14 -25.17
CA SER A 155 -16.60 30.44 -25.32
C SER A 155 -18.09 30.40 -25.02
N GLN A 156 -18.76 29.26 -25.20
CA GLN A 156 -20.18 29.10 -24.85
C GLN A 156 -20.46 29.26 -23.34
N TYR A 157 -19.42 29.19 -22.51
CA TYR A 157 -19.49 29.37 -21.05
C TYR A 157 -18.80 30.67 -20.60
N GLY A 158 -18.47 31.58 -21.55
CA GLY A 158 -17.73 32.82 -21.29
C GLY A 158 -16.23 32.63 -21.11
N ILE A 159 -15.70 31.40 -21.25
CA ILE A 159 -14.31 31.08 -20.97
C ILE A 159 -13.47 31.37 -22.22
N THR A 160 -12.64 32.42 -22.14
CA THR A 160 -11.69 32.82 -23.19
C THR A 160 -10.34 32.12 -23.02
N GLN A 161 -9.47 32.20 -24.04
CA GLN A 161 -8.10 31.70 -23.94
C GLN A 161 -7.34 32.32 -22.74
N SER A 162 -7.54 33.62 -22.47
CA SER A 162 -6.92 34.27 -21.31
C SER A 162 -7.37 33.70 -19.97
N VAL A 163 -8.63 33.23 -19.86
CA VAL A 163 -9.12 32.55 -18.65
C VAL A 163 -8.49 31.17 -18.53
N LEU A 164 -8.39 30.41 -19.63
CA LEU A 164 -7.70 29.12 -19.63
C LEU A 164 -6.24 29.25 -19.20
N ASP A 165 -5.54 30.25 -19.73
CA ASP A 165 -4.14 30.54 -19.38
C ASP A 165 -4.01 30.93 -17.90
N HIS A 166 -4.95 31.72 -17.36
CA HIS A 166 -4.96 32.13 -15.94
C HIS A 166 -5.05 30.94 -14.97
N PHE A 167 -5.81 29.91 -15.34
CA PHE A 167 -6.00 28.70 -14.53
C PHE A 167 -5.08 27.54 -14.95
N ASP A 168 -4.11 27.78 -15.84
CA ASP A 168 -3.19 26.77 -16.39
C ASP A 168 -3.94 25.54 -16.96
N VAL A 169 -4.99 25.82 -17.74
CA VAL A 169 -5.77 24.82 -18.47
C VAL A 169 -5.33 24.80 -19.93
N ARG A 170 -4.81 23.67 -20.41
CA ARG A 170 -4.19 23.56 -21.74
C ARG A 170 -4.85 22.51 -22.60
N GLN A 171 -4.92 22.78 -23.92
CA GLN A 171 -5.39 21.81 -24.90
C GLN A 171 -4.32 20.74 -25.14
N VAL A 172 -4.69 19.46 -25.09
CA VAL A 172 -3.75 18.33 -25.21
C VAL A 172 -3.75 17.76 -26.63
N SER A 173 -2.58 17.66 -27.26
CA SER A 173 -2.42 16.97 -28.55
C SER A 173 -2.17 15.47 -28.37
N TYR A 174 -1.33 15.12 -27.39
CA TYR A 174 -0.88 13.76 -27.13
C TYR A 174 -0.65 13.52 -25.64
N LEU A 175 -0.94 12.28 -25.20
CA LEU A 175 -0.67 11.82 -23.84
C LEU A 175 -0.11 10.41 -23.89
N SER A 176 0.96 10.14 -23.15
CA SER A 176 1.40 8.79 -22.84
C SER A 176 1.86 8.64 -21.40
N TYR A 177 1.59 7.47 -20.81
CA TYR A 177 2.02 7.15 -19.46
C TYR A 177 2.05 5.65 -19.21
N ILE A 178 2.77 5.25 -18.17
CA ILE A 178 2.72 3.88 -17.65
C ILE A 178 1.66 3.83 -16.55
N SER A 179 0.65 2.98 -16.74
CA SER A 179 -0.42 2.79 -15.73
C SER A 179 0.13 2.15 -14.46
N ASN A 180 -0.65 2.19 -13.37
CA ASN A 180 -0.32 1.50 -12.12
C ASN A 180 -0.20 -0.03 -12.28
N SER A 181 -0.68 -0.59 -13.40
CA SER A 181 -0.52 -2.00 -13.76
C SER A 181 0.74 -2.28 -14.59
N GLY A 182 1.59 -1.28 -14.82
CA GLY A 182 2.80 -1.38 -15.64
C GLY A 182 2.55 -1.33 -17.14
N ARG A 183 1.30 -1.06 -17.58
CA ARG A 183 0.95 -1.01 -19.01
C ARG A 183 1.22 0.38 -19.56
N PHE A 184 1.97 0.45 -20.66
CA PHE A 184 2.11 1.68 -21.44
C PHE A 184 0.80 2.00 -22.16
N LEU A 185 0.31 3.22 -21.97
CA LEU A 185 -0.87 3.76 -22.61
C LEU A 185 -0.47 5.02 -23.40
N SER A 186 -1.00 5.16 -24.60
CA SER A 186 -0.77 6.31 -25.47
C SER A 186 -2.07 6.74 -26.16
N PHE A 187 -2.27 8.05 -26.24
CA PHE A 187 -3.47 8.68 -26.76
C PHE A 187 -3.08 9.84 -27.67
N LYS A 188 -3.41 9.70 -28.95
CA LYS A 188 -3.17 10.71 -29.98
C LYS A 188 -4.46 11.48 -30.25
N TYR A 189 -4.71 12.53 -29.48
CA TYR A 189 -5.97 13.27 -29.52
C TYR A 189 -6.08 14.16 -30.75
N PHE A 190 -4.97 14.80 -31.14
CA PHE A 190 -4.91 15.64 -32.34
C PHE A 190 -5.28 14.85 -33.61
N GLU A 191 -4.66 13.68 -33.81
CA GLU A 191 -4.95 12.79 -34.96
C GLU A 191 -6.41 12.28 -34.97
N LYS A 192 -7.05 12.21 -33.81
CA LYS A 192 -8.44 11.76 -33.65
C LYS A 192 -9.46 12.90 -33.67
N ASN A 193 -9.02 14.15 -33.87
CA ASN A 193 -9.85 15.35 -33.74
C ASN A 193 -10.65 15.37 -32.43
N GLN A 194 -10.00 15.04 -31.31
CA GLN A 194 -10.62 15.08 -29.98
C GLN A 194 -10.22 16.33 -29.22
N ILE A 195 -11.21 16.99 -28.63
CA ILE A 195 -11.03 18.10 -27.69
C ILE A 195 -10.71 17.53 -26.31
N VAL A 196 -9.54 17.86 -25.80
CA VAL A 196 -9.05 17.38 -24.49
C VAL A 196 -8.39 18.52 -23.75
N SER A 197 -8.72 18.65 -22.45
CA SER A 197 -8.13 19.67 -21.57
C SER A 197 -7.32 19.03 -20.45
N ALA A 198 -6.14 19.58 -20.19
CA ALA A 198 -5.31 19.30 -19.03
C ALA A 198 -5.45 20.43 -18.02
N TYR A 199 -5.83 20.12 -16.79
CA TYR A 199 -5.93 21.06 -15.66
C TYR A 199 -4.71 20.88 -14.78
N HIS A 200 -3.88 21.90 -14.64
CA HIS A 200 -2.67 21.87 -13.82
C HIS A 200 -2.90 22.50 -12.43
N ILE A 201 -2.44 21.81 -11.38
CA ILE A 201 -2.46 22.30 -9.99
C ILE A 201 -1.18 21.79 -9.32
N ASP A 202 -0.33 22.69 -8.81
CA ASP A 202 0.87 22.39 -8.03
C ASP A 202 1.75 21.25 -8.60
N GLY A 203 2.01 21.30 -9.91
CA GLY A 203 2.84 20.30 -10.62
C GLY A 203 2.13 18.98 -10.94
N ARG A 204 0.84 18.85 -10.62
CA ARG A 204 -0.03 17.71 -10.95
C ARG A 204 -1.05 18.09 -12.00
N VAL A 205 -1.58 17.09 -12.70
CA VAL A 205 -2.43 17.25 -13.87
C VAL A 205 -3.62 16.29 -13.87
N LYS A 206 -4.75 16.81 -14.35
CA LYS A 206 -5.96 16.05 -14.66
C LYS A 206 -6.28 16.24 -16.14
N VAL A 207 -6.34 15.15 -16.91
CA VAL A 207 -6.64 15.16 -18.34
C VAL A 207 -8.05 14.64 -18.58
N TYR A 208 -8.91 15.50 -19.13
CA TYR A 208 -10.35 15.26 -19.26
C TYR A 208 -10.86 15.52 -20.68
N ILE A 209 -11.75 14.65 -21.14
CA ILE A 209 -12.44 14.75 -22.42
C ILE A 209 -13.89 15.16 -22.14
N PRO A 210 -14.32 16.39 -22.49
CA PRO A 210 -15.71 16.81 -22.33
C PRO A 210 -16.63 16.06 -23.29
N GLU A 211 -17.92 15.98 -22.94
CA GLU A 211 -18.95 15.48 -23.84
C GLU A 211 -19.38 16.60 -24.80
N ILE A 212 -19.35 16.31 -26.09
CA ILE A 212 -19.70 17.25 -27.15
C ILE A 212 -20.45 16.47 -28.23
N GLU A 213 -21.67 16.90 -28.55
CA GLU A 213 -22.47 16.27 -29.60
C GLU A 213 -21.86 16.51 -31.00
N SER A 214 -22.14 15.61 -31.94
CA SER A 214 -21.70 15.75 -33.33
C SER A 214 -22.27 17.00 -34.02
N SER A 215 -23.42 17.50 -33.56
CA SER A 215 -24.09 18.71 -34.04
C SER A 215 -23.34 20.01 -33.68
N PHE A 216 -22.39 19.97 -32.75
CA PHE A 216 -21.70 21.16 -32.24
C PHE A 216 -20.80 21.85 -33.29
N SER A 217 -20.27 21.06 -34.23
CA SER A 217 -19.44 21.54 -35.34
C SER A 217 -20.06 21.10 -36.66
N SER A 218 -20.06 21.99 -37.65
CA SER A 218 -20.42 21.68 -39.04
C SER A 218 -19.28 20.95 -39.78
N ASP A 219 -18.12 20.79 -39.15
CA ASP A 219 -16.96 20.13 -39.73
C ASP A 219 -17.13 18.60 -39.71
N PHE A 220 -17.14 17.98 -40.89
CA PHE A 220 -17.30 16.53 -41.05
C PHE A 220 -16.21 15.70 -40.36
N SER A 221 -15.05 16.30 -40.07
CA SER A 221 -13.94 15.65 -39.38
C SER A 221 -14.16 15.49 -37.87
N PHE A 222 -15.09 16.24 -37.28
CA PHE A 222 -15.46 16.16 -35.87
C PHE A 222 -16.77 15.37 -35.70
N LYS A 223 -16.68 14.13 -35.23
CA LYS A 223 -17.84 13.24 -35.08
C LYS A 223 -18.54 13.32 -33.70
N GLY A 224 -18.25 14.38 -32.94
CA GLY A 224 -18.59 14.45 -31.52
C GLY A 224 -17.69 13.57 -30.65
N GLN A 225 -17.87 13.66 -29.34
CA GLN A 225 -17.09 12.90 -28.35
C GLN A 225 -17.92 12.67 -27.08
N LYS A 226 -17.78 11.47 -26.50
CA LYS A 226 -18.35 11.16 -25.20
C LYS A 226 -17.41 11.59 -24.07
N LYS A 227 -18.00 11.96 -22.93
CA LYS A 227 -17.25 12.20 -21.70
C LYS A 227 -16.33 11.03 -21.38
N SER A 228 -15.05 11.33 -21.17
CA SER A 228 -14.07 10.33 -20.75
C SER A 228 -12.99 10.94 -19.86
N PHE A 229 -12.41 10.08 -19.04
CA PHE A 229 -11.33 10.43 -18.13
C PHE A 229 -10.04 9.74 -18.58
N SER A 230 -9.02 10.52 -18.91
CA SER A 230 -7.78 9.96 -19.49
C SER A 230 -6.69 9.75 -18.47
N TYR A 231 -6.44 10.72 -17.59
CA TYR A 231 -5.38 10.61 -16.58
C TYR A 231 -5.60 11.56 -15.39
N LYS A 232 -5.28 11.11 -14.16
CA LYS A 232 -5.23 11.92 -12.93
C LYS A 232 -4.01 11.53 -12.11
N ASN A 233 -3.25 12.51 -11.65
CA ASN A 233 -2.39 12.36 -10.48
C ASN A 233 -2.68 13.40 -9.38
N GLN A 234 -3.70 14.25 -9.55
CA GLN A 234 -4.21 15.15 -8.52
C GLN A 234 -4.85 14.39 -7.34
N THR A 235 -4.60 14.84 -6.12
CA THR A 235 -5.15 14.33 -4.86
C THR A 235 -6.20 15.27 -4.30
N LYS A 236 -6.81 14.90 -3.16
CA LYS A 236 -7.87 15.68 -2.50
C LYS A 236 -7.37 17.04 -1.98
N GLU A 237 -6.06 17.19 -1.76
CA GLU A 237 -5.43 18.43 -1.31
C GLU A 237 -5.31 19.47 -2.44
N ASP A 238 -5.37 19.04 -3.71
CA ASP A 238 -5.23 19.93 -4.87
C ASP A 238 -6.56 20.69 -5.11
N VAL A 239 -6.60 21.97 -4.75
CA VAL A 239 -7.79 22.83 -4.88
C VAL A 239 -7.64 23.74 -6.09
N PHE A 240 -8.57 23.63 -7.04
CA PHE A 240 -8.55 24.44 -8.25
C PHE A 240 -8.95 25.88 -7.94
N GLY A 241 -8.21 26.85 -8.48
CA GLY A 241 -8.41 28.29 -8.23
C GLY A 241 -7.74 28.83 -6.97
N LEU A 242 -7.19 27.98 -6.10
CA LEU A 242 -6.61 28.41 -4.82
C LEU A 242 -5.38 29.32 -4.99
N SER A 243 -4.51 28.98 -5.95
CA SER A 243 -3.30 29.76 -6.28
C SER A 243 -3.62 31.06 -7.03
N GLN A 244 -4.78 31.14 -7.69
CA GLN A 244 -5.29 32.31 -8.40
C GLN A 244 -5.92 33.36 -7.46
N LEU A 245 -6.25 33.02 -6.21
CA LEU A 245 -6.84 33.98 -5.27
C LEU A 245 -5.89 35.13 -4.92
N LEU A 246 -6.39 36.37 -4.98
CA LEU A 246 -5.62 37.59 -4.66
C LEU A 246 -4.99 37.57 -3.26
N LYS A 247 -3.70 37.90 -3.15
CA LYS A 247 -3.02 37.96 -1.85
C LYS A 247 -3.67 39.01 -0.93
N GLY A 248 -3.79 38.69 0.35
CA GLY A 248 -4.37 39.59 1.37
C GLY A 248 -5.77 39.17 1.84
N THR A 249 -6.46 40.14 2.46
CA THR A 249 -7.83 39.98 2.96
C THR A 249 -8.82 40.02 1.80
N LEU A 250 -9.78 39.11 1.81
CA LEU A 250 -10.79 38.95 0.77
C LEU A 250 -12.20 39.19 1.35
N ASP A 251 -13.07 39.78 0.54
CA ASP A 251 -14.46 40.07 0.96
C ASP A 251 -15.30 38.80 1.13
N TYR A 252 -15.03 37.79 0.31
CA TYR A 252 -15.64 36.47 0.35
C TYR A 252 -14.75 35.46 -0.37
N ILE A 253 -15.00 34.17 -0.15
CA ILE A 253 -14.51 33.07 -1.00
C ILE A 253 -15.70 32.18 -1.34
N LEU A 254 -15.85 31.87 -2.63
CA LEU A 254 -16.96 31.09 -3.18
C LEU A 254 -16.49 29.71 -3.66
N PHE A 255 -17.03 28.66 -3.03
CA PHE A 255 -16.83 27.27 -3.43
C PHE A 255 -17.82 26.89 -4.53
N LEU A 256 -17.29 26.35 -5.64
CA LEU A 256 -18.06 25.94 -6.81
C LEU A 256 -17.93 24.43 -7.02
N ALA A 257 -18.88 23.86 -7.77
CA ALA A 257 -19.01 22.42 -7.97
C ALA A 257 -17.80 21.79 -8.69
N GLY A 258 -17.28 22.46 -9.72
CA GLY A 258 -16.14 21.97 -10.49
C GLY A 258 -15.31 23.06 -11.17
N GLU A 259 -14.31 22.61 -11.92
CA GLU A 259 -13.33 23.50 -12.54
C GLU A 259 -13.95 24.37 -13.66
N LYS A 260 -14.92 23.82 -14.42
CA LYS A 260 -15.69 24.54 -15.45
C LYS A 260 -16.47 25.71 -14.84
N ASP A 261 -17.20 25.46 -13.76
CA ASP A 261 -17.99 26.47 -13.06
C ASP A 261 -17.12 27.58 -12.48
N THR A 262 -15.94 27.21 -11.97
CA THR A 262 -14.92 28.14 -11.46
C THR A 262 -14.45 29.10 -12.54
N MET A 263 -14.06 28.58 -13.70
CA MET A 263 -13.64 29.43 -14.82
C MET A 263 -14.79 30.27 -15.38
N SER A 264 -16.01 29.73 -15.43
CA SER A 264 -17.18 30.47 -15.91
C SER A 264 -17.54 31.62 -14.97
N ALA A 265 -17.57 31.41 -13.65
CA ALA A 265 -17.77 32.49 -12.68
C ALA A 265 -16.66 33.54 -12.74
N TYR A 266 -15.40 33.11 -12.86
CA TYR A 266 -14.26 34.02 -13.01
C TYR A 266 -14.41 34.92 -14.25
N SER A 267 -14.83 34.36 -15.38
CA SER A 267 -15.05 35.11 -16.63
C SER A 267 -16.09 36.23 -16.51
N GLN A 268 -16.99 36.13 -15.53
CA GLN A 268 -18.06 37.08 -15.25
C GLN A 268 -17.67 38.14 -14.19
N GLY A 269 -16.41 38.13 -13.74
CA GLY A 269 -15.86 39.09 -12.77
C GLY A 269 -15.80 38.59 -11.32
N PHE A 270 -16.21 37.34 -11.05
CA PHE A 270 -16.14 36.76 -9.71
C PHE A 270 -14.77 36.11 -9.47
N ILE A 271 -13.81 36.89 -8.97
CA ILE A 271 -12.40 36.46 -8.88
C ILE A 271 -12.06 35.59 -7.67
N ASN A 272 -12.86 35.60 -6.61
CA ASN A 272 -12.60 34.86 -5.37
C ASN A 272 -13.26 33.48 -5.36
N VAL A 273 -12.99 32.67 -6.38
CA VAL A 273 -13.66 31.40 -6.65
C VAL A 273 -12.69 30.22 -6.58
N ILE A 274 -13.15 29.11 -5.99
CA ILE A 274 -12.39 27.86 -5.91
C ILE A 274 -13.31 26.65 -6.10
N SER A 275 -12.75 25.52 -6.53
CA SER A 275 -13.46 24.24 -6.52
C SER A 275 -12.61 23.11 -5.97
N LEU A 276 -13.25 22.20 -5.24
CA LEU A 276 -12.63 20.95 -4.78
C LEU A 276 -12.64 19.92 -5.93
N GLN A 277 -11.89 18.83 -5.75
CA GLN A 277 -11.80 17.76 -6.77
C GLN A 277 -13.12 17.01 -7.01
N SER A 278 -14.11 17.16 -6.12
CA SER A 278 -15.48 16.67 -6.26
C SER A 278 -16.41 17.45 -5.34
N GLU A 279 -17.65 17.68 -5.76
CA GLU A 279 -18.72 18.24 -4.92
C GLU A 279 -18.96 17.46 -3.62
N ASN A 280 -18.76 16.14 -3.64
CA ASN A 280 -18.93 15.30 -2.44
C ASN A 280 -17.74 15.36 -1.48
N GLN A 281 -16.64 15.98 -1.90
CA GLN A 281 -15.46 16.14 -1.06
C GLN A 281 -15.67 17.28 -0.07
N MET A 282 -15.33 17.04 1.20
CA MET A 282 -15.30 18.09 2.21
C MET A 282 -13.93 18.80 2.21
N PRO A 283 -13.88 20.12 2.47
CA PRO A 283 -12.62 20.84 2.61
C PRO A 283 -11.84 20.32 3.83
N SER A 284 -10.50 20.31 3.74
CA SER A 284 -9.64 19.93 4.86
C SER A 284 -9.62 21.02 5.94
N ASP A 285 -9.35 20.64 7.18
CA ASP A 285 -9.25 21.60 8.29
C ASP A 285 -8.16 22.64 8.03
N ASP A 286 -7.04 22.25 7.40
CA ASP A 286 -5.93 23.17 7.12
C ASP A 286 -6.27 24.14 5.99
N LEU A 287 -7.01 23.69 4.96
CA LEU A 287 -7.57 24.58 3.94
C LEU A 287 -8.51 25.60 4.60
N LEU A 288 -9.45 25.14 5.44
CA LEU A 288 -10.39 26.03 6.12
C LEU A 288 -9.70 27.05 7.03
N LYS A 289 -8.67 26.64 7.78
CA LYS A 289 -7.86 27.58 8.57
C LYS A 289 -7.22 28.64 7.68
N SER A 290 -6.61 28.23 6.57
CA SER A 290 -5.96 29.13 5.61
C SER A 290 -6.94 30.10 4.94
N LEU A 291 -8.15 29.64 4.59
CA LEU A 291 -9.17 30.52 4.01
C LEU A 291 -9.76 31.49 5.04
N ARG A 292 -9.98 31.02 6.28
CA ARG A 292 -10.54 31.84 7.36
C ARG A 292 -9.60 32.92 7.89
N THR A 293 -8.29 32.81 7.68
CA THR A 293 -7.37 33.93 7.94
C THR A 293 -7.48 35.04 6.90
N ARG A 294 -8.00 34.74 5.71
CA ARG A 294 -8.14 35.69 4.59
C ARG A 294 -9.53 36.30 4.51
N THR A 295 -10.58 35.58 4.91
CA THR A 295 -11.94 36.11 4.92
C THR A 295 -12.78 35.49 6.04
N SER A 296 -13.75 36.25 6.55
CA SER A 296 -14.80 35.72 7.44
C SER A 296 -15.99 35.15 6.68
N VAL A 297 -16.07 35.36 5.36
CA VAL A 297 -17.24 35.02 4.54
C VAL A 297 -16.89 33.88 3.59
N LEU A 298 -17.35 32.68 3.94
CA LEU A 298 -17.25 31.49 3.08
C LEU A 298 -18.62 31.12 2.54
N LEU A 299 -18.71 30.98 1.23
CA LEU A 299 -19.95 30.71 0.49
C LEU A 299 -19.78 29.46 -0.37
N SER A 300 -20.87 28.75 -0.67
CA SER A 300 -20.88 27.66 -1.64
C SER A 300 -22.02 27.83 -2.64
N CYS A 301 -21.77 27.56 -3.92
CA CYS A 301 -22.79 27.47 -4.95
C CYS A 301 -22.56 26.22 -5.79
N TYR A 302 -23.25 25.15 -5.44
CA TYR A 302 -23.14 23.83 -6.10
C TYR A 302 -24.37 23.57 -6.97
N ASP A 303 -24.30 22.49 -7.74
CA ASP A 303 -25.37 22.03 -8.62
C ASP A 303 -26.73 21.95 -7.93
N ASN A 304 -27.78 22.28 -8.68
CA ASN A 304 -29.16 22.30 -8.22
C ASN A 304 -29.79 20.89 -8.14
N ASP A 305 -29.00 19.84 -8.33
CA ASP A 305 -29.42 18.46 -8.19
C ASP A 305 -29.41 18.01 -6.72
N GLN A 306 -29.89 16.79 -6.47
CA GLN A 306 -29.97 16.27 -5.10
C GLN A 306 -28.58 16.10 -4.45
N ALA A 307 -27.53 15.84 -5.24
CA ALA A 307 -26.18 15.66 -4.73
C ALA A 307 -25.57 17.00 -4.30
N GLY A 308 -25.64 18.03 -5.15
CA GLY A 308 -25.15 19.37 -4.86
C GLY A 308 -25.88 20.05 -3.70
N LYS A 309 -27.22 19.89 -3.61
CA LYS A 309 -28.02 20.33 -2.45
C LYS A 309 -27.59 19.66 -1.14
N ASN A 310 -27.37 18.34 -1.17
CA ASN A 310 -26.93 17.59 0.00
C ASN A 310 -25.50 17.98 0.43
N ALA A 311 -24.60 18.19 -0.53
CA ALA A 311 -23.23 18.63 -0.26
C ALA A 311 -23.19 20.04 0.32
N SER A 312 -23.94 20.98 -0.25
CA SER A 312 -24.06 22.35 0.26
C SER A 312 -24.62 22.40 1.67
N LYS A 313 -25.65 21.58 1.96
CA LYS A 313 -26.20 21.44 3.31
C LYS A 313 -25.16 20.94 4.30
N LYS A 314 -24.34 19.94 3.93
CA LYS A 314 -23.25 19.45 4.77
C LYS A 314 -22.19 20.52 5.04
N LEU A 315 -21.84 21.34 4.03
CA LEU A 315 -20.87 22.43 4.20
C LEU A 315 -21.40 23.51 5.15
N SER A 316 -22.68 23.84 5.05
CA SER A 316 -23.36 24.73 5.99
C SER A 316 -23.39 24.16 7.40
N ASP A 317 -23.86 22.92 7.58
CA ASP A 317 -24.04 22.30 8.90
C ASP A 317 -22.70 22.02 9.60
N SER A 318 -21.66 21.65 8.85
CA SER A 318 -20.37 21.24 9.41
C SER A 318 -19.39 22.40 9.60
N TYR A 319 -19.43 23.39 8.69
CA TYR A 319 -18.40 24.42 8.61
C TYR A 319 -18.95 25.86 8.56
N GLY A 320 -20.27 26.05 8.63
CA GLY A 320 -20.89 27.37 8.55
C GLY A 320 -20.70 28.07 7.20
N ILE A 321 -20.44 27.31 6.14
CA ILE A 321 -20.31 27.84 4.78
C ILE A 321 -21.71 28.05 4.21
N VAL A 322 -22.06 29.29 3.86
CA VAL A 322 -23.43 29.61 3.45
C VAL A 322 -23.68 29.20 2.01
N SER A 323 -24.73 28.41 1.78
CA SER A 323 -25.14 28.01 0.44
C SER A 323 -25.91 29.13 -0.28
N ILE A 324 -25.48 29.43 -1.50
CA ILE A 324 -26.21 30.21 -2.50
C ILE A 324 -26.97 29.21 -3.38
N SER A 325 -28.29 29.33 -3.41
CA SER A 325 -29.14 28.46 -4.24
C SER A 325 -29.34 29.06 -5.63
N LEU A 326 -29.13 28.24 -6.67
CA LEU A 326 -29.46 28.58 -8.05
C LEU A 326 -30.98 28.45 -8.30
N PRO A 327 -31.55 29.20 -9.28
CA PRO A 327 -32.93 29.02 -9.72
C PRO A 327 -33.22 27.59 -10.19
N GLU A 328 -34.44 27.09 -9.98
CA GLU A 328 -34.82 25.69 -10.26
C GLU A 328 -34.61 25.27 -11.72
N GLU A 329 -34.74 26.19 -12.68
CA GLU A 329 -34.50 25.91 -14.10
C GLU A 329 -33.02 25.89 -14.53
N VAL A 330 -32.09 26.08 -13.59
CA VAL A 330 -30.65 26.08 -13.83
C VAL A 330 -30.00 24.93 -13.06
N LYS A 331 -29.16 24.17 -13.75
CA LYS A 331 -28.45 23.03 -13.17
C LYS A 331 -27.16 23.44 -12.47
N ASP A 332 -26.25 24.09 -13.18
CA ASP A 332 -24.93 24.49 -12.69
C ASP A 332 -24.64 25.98 -12.99
N ILE A 333 -23.49 26.48 -12.55
CA ILE A 333 -23.11 27.89 -12.69
C ILE A 333 -22.80 28.24 -14.14
N SER A 334 -22.21 27.31 -14.88
CA SER A 334 -21.96 27.52 -16.31
C SER A 334 -23.26 27.64 -17.10
N ASP A 335 -24.30 26.89 -16.74
CA ASP A 335 -25.65 26.99 -17.30
C ASP A 335 -26.36 28.27 -16.84
N TYR A 336 -26.08 28.74 -15.62
CA TYR A 336 -26.63 30.00 -15.09
C TYR A 336 -26.27 31.17 -15.99
N PHE A 337 -24.98 31.32 -16.32
CA PHE A 337 -24.49 32.44 -17.11
C PHE A 337 -24.83 32.37 -18.61
N GLN A 338 -25.39 31.25 -19.07
CA GLN A 338 -26.00 31.18 -20.40
C GLN A 338 -27.40 31.82 -20.43
N LYS A 339 -28.11 31.87 -19.29
CA LYS A 339 -29.48 32.37 -19.18
C LYS A 339 -29.59 33.72 -18.47
N TYR A 340 -28.70 33.98 -17.52
CA TYR A 340 -28.72 35.13 -16.62
C TYR A 340 -27.40 35.90 -16.69
N ASN A 341 -27.42 37.18 -16.31
CA ASN A 341 -26.22 38.02 -16.35
C ASN A 341 -25.48 38.07 -15.00
N SER A 342 -24.28 38.67 -14.99
CA SER A 342 -23.45 38.83 -13.80
C SER A 342 -24.13 39.66 -12.70
N ALA A 343 -24.95 40.66 -13.05
CA ALA A 343 -25.67 41.48 -12.07
C ALA A 343 -26.72 40.67 -11.30
N ASN A 344 -27.41 39.71 -11.94
CA ASN A 344 -28.33 38.80 -11.26
C ASN A 344 -27.59 37.90 -10.27
N PHE A 345 -26.42 37.38 -10.65
CA PHE A 345 -25.62 36.56 -9.74
C PHE A 345 -25.03 37.38 -8.58
N GLN A 346 -24.66 38.63 -8.83
CA GLN A 346 -24.19 39.54 -7.79
C GLN A 346 -25.24 39.72 -6.68
N PHE A 347 -26.52 39.82 -7.02
CA PHE A 347 -27.60 39.87 -6.03
C PHE A 347 -27.66 38.60 -5.16
N LEU A 348 -27.51 37.42 -5.76
CA LEU A 348 -27.47 36.15 -5.02
C LEU A 348 -26.23 36.05 -4.12
N LEU A 349 -25.10 36.54 -4.61
CA LEU A 349 -23.84 36.62 -3.87
C LEU A 349 -23.97 37.57 -2.66
N ASP A 350 -24.52 38.77 -2.86
CA ASP A 350 -24.71 39.77 -1.81
C ASP A 350 -25.65 39.26 -0.71
N GLU A 351 -26.74 38.56 -1.08
CA GLU A 351 -27.60 37.86 -0.12
C GLU A 351 -26.85 36.77 0.64
N GLY A 352 -25.98 36.00 -0.03
CA GLY A 352 -25.11 35.01 0.60
C GLY A 352 -24.14 35.64 1.60
N ILE A 353 -23.47 36.73 1.22
CA ILE A 353 -22.55 37.51 2.07
C ILE A 353 -23.30 38.04 3.30
N ARG A 354 -24.50 38.62 3.11
CA ARG A 354 -25.34 39.12 4.20
C ARG A 354 -25.70 38.02 5.18
N LYS A 355 -26.12 36.86 4.69
CA LYS A 355 -26.43 35.68 5.52
C LYS A 355 -25.21 35.18 6.29
N SER A 356 -24.04 35.14 5.65
CA SER A 356 -22.77 34.72 6.29
C SER A 356 -22.33 35.68 7.40
N LYS A 357 -22.46 36.99 7.15
CA LYS A 357 -22.20 38.03 8.17
C LYS A 357 -23.19 37.97 9.33
N LEU A 358 -24.46 37.67 9.08
CA LEU A 358 -25.46 37.48 10.15
C LEU A 358 -25.16 36.28 11.07
N ILE A 359 -24.56 35.23 10.54
CA ILE A 359 -24.06 34.09 11.33
C ILE A 359 -22.85 34.52 12.18
N SER A 360 -22.01 35.43 11.65
CA SER A 360 -20.80 35.93 12.32
C SER A 360 -21.03 37.05 13.34
N ILE A 361 -22.12 37.84 13.22
CA ILE A 361 -22.43 39.03 14.06
C ILE A 361 -23.23 38.67 15.32
N LYS A 362 -23.69 37.43 15.51
CA LYS A 362 -24.22 37.03 16.82
C LYS A 362 -23.06 36.71 17.77
N PRO A 363 -22.83 37.52 18.83
CA PRO A 363 -22.02 37.04 19.93
C PRO A 363 -22.72 35.78 20.43
N VAL A 364 -21.99 34.70 20.58
CA VAL A 364 -22.51 33.42 21.07
C VAL A 364 -22.85 33.59 22.56
N THR A 365 -23.96 34.27 22.85
CA THR A 365 -24.74 34.06 24.05
C THR A 365 -25.61 32.85 23.81
N SER A 366 -25.27 31.82 24.57
CA SER A 366 -25.96 30.55 24.69
C SER A 366 -27.48 30.71 24.85
N ALA A 367 -28.27 30.35 23.84
CA ALA A 367 -29.58 29.73 24.04
C ALA A 367 -30.15 29.11 22.75
N LYS A 368 -30.44 27.80 22.86
CA LYS A 368 -31.36 26.99 22.02
C LYS A 368 -30.88 26.62 20.61
N VAL A 369 -29.77 25.90 20.56
CA VAL A 369 -29.68 24.70 19.72
C VAL A 369 -30.43 23.60 20.45
N GLU A 370 -31.25 22.81 19.75
CA GLU A 370 -31.74 21.53 20.23
C GLU A 370 -30.56 20.66 20.64
N LYS A 371 -30.31 20.70 21.95
CA LYS A 371 -29.44 19.83 22.73
C LYS A 371 -30.05 18.43 22.74
N THR A 372 -29.64 17.60 21.79
CA THR A 372 -29.65 16.15 22.02
C THR A 372 -28.43 15.44 21.43
N VAL A 373 -27.29 16.14 21.34
CA VAL A 373 -25.96 15.50 21.38
C VAL A 373 -25.29 15.95 22.68
N SER A 374 -25.81 15.34 23.75
CA SER A 374 -25.44 15.37 25.18
C SER A 374 -24.41 16.40 25.67
N ASN A 375 -24.91 17.43 26.37
CA ASN A 375 -24.17 18.16 27.41
C ASN A 375 -23.32 17.21 28.28
N LYS A 376 -23.84 16.00 28.60
CA LYS A 376 -23.13 14.97 29.34
C LYS A 376 -21.81 14.52 28.68
N ARG A 377 -21.71 14.34 27.36
CA ARG A 377 -20.45 13.93 26.69
C ARG A 377 -19.35 14.98 26.82
N ILE A 378 -19.72 16.25 26.69
CA ILE A 378 -18.78 17.37 26.80
C ILE A 378 -18.31 17.48 28.25
N THR A 379 -19.23 17.46 29.22
CA THR A 379 -18.90 17.48 30.66
C THR A 379 -17.99 16.30 31.05
N VAL A 380 -18.27 15.09 30.57
CA VAL A 380 -17.41 13.92 30.80
C VAL A 380 -16.02 14.14 30.17
N LYS A 381 -15.95 14.56 28.89
CA LYS A 381 -14.66 14.82 28.22
C LYS A 381 -13.83 15.89 28.92
N ASP A 382 -14.45 16.97 29.36
CA ASP A 382 -13.76 18.08 30.02
C ASP A 382 -13.25 17.67 31.40
N TYR A 383 -14.05 16.93 32.18
CA TYR A 383 -13.62 16.37 33.45
C TYR A 383 -12.42 15.42 33.26
N LEU A 384 -12.56 14.45 32.34
CA LEU A 384 -11.52 13.47 32.05
C LEU A 384 -10.23 14.14 31.55
N ARG A 385 -10.33 15.12 30.64
CA ARG A 385 -9.17 15.87 30.12
C ARG A 385 -8.48 16.68 31.20
N ASN A 386 -9.22 17.21 32.18
CA ASN A 386 -8.63 18.04 33.23
C ASN A 386 -7.90 17.21 34.30
N LYS A 387 -8.33 15.97 34.55
CA LYS A 387 -7.78 15.13 35.63
C LYS A 387 -6.78 14.08 35.15
N PHE A 388 -6.96 13.55 33.95
CA PHE A 388 -6.24 12.39 33.45
C PHE A 388 -5.61 12.65 32.08
N ASN A 389 -4.57 11.88 31.79
CA ASN A 389 -4.02 11.70 30.46
C ASN A 389 -4.41 10.31 29.97
N PHE A 390 -4.80 10.20 28.71
CA PHE A 390 -5.15 8.93 28.08
C PHE A 390 -4.28 8.70 26.86
N ARG A 391 -3.83 7.46 26.67
CA ARG A 391 -3.16 7.04 25.43
C ARG A 391 -3.59 5.63 25.05
N LEU A 392 -3.64 5.38 23.74
CA LEU A 392 -3.94 4.07 23.19
C LEU A 392 -2.66 3.45 22.64
N ASN A 393 -2.23 2.36 23.25
CA ASN A 393 -1.05 1.62 22.83
C ASN A 393 -1.29 0.97 21.46
N VAL A 394 -0.48 1.31 20.45
CA VAL A 394 -0.70 0.81 19.08
C VAL A 394 -0.42 -0.69 18.92
N PHE A 395 0.37 -1.31 19.80
CA PHE A 395 0.74 -2.72 19.71
C PHE A 395 -0.17 -3.63 20.54
N THR A 396 -0.35 -3.31 21.83
CA THR A 396 -1.22 -4.10 22.72
C THR A 396 -2.69 -3.83 22.47
N LYS A 397 -3.03 -2.65 21.93
CA LYS A 397 -4.40 -2.11 21.78
C LYS A 397 -5.08 -1.78 23.11
N GLU A 398 -4.32 -1.72 24.19
CA GLU A 398 -4.80 -1.35 25.52
C GLU A 398 -4.89 0.18 25.66
N LEU A 399 -5.93 0.62 26.38
CA LEU A 399 -6.12 2.00 26.79
C LEU A 399 -5.39 2.21 28.12
N GLU A 400 -4.45 3.13 28.14
CA GLU A 400 -3.65 3.47 29.31
C GLU A 400 -4.08 4.85 29.87
N ILE A 401 -4.14 4.97 31.19
CA ILE A 401 -4.50 6.18 31.93
C ILE A 401 -3.40 6.59 32.90
N SER A 402 -3.17 7.90 33.01
CA SER A 402 -2.27 8.47 34.00
C SER A 402 -2.90 9.69 34.65
N ILE A 403 -2.68 9.89 35.95
CA ILE A 403 -3.17 11.05 36.69
C ILE A 403 -2.26 12.25 36.38
N LYS A 404 -2.81 13.40 35.98
CA LYS A 404 -1.98 14.57 35.64
C LYS A 404 -1.08 15.08 36.77
N ARG A 405 -1.48 14.84 38.03
CA ARG A 405 -0.68 15.18 39.22
C ARG A 405 0.50 14.24 39.45
N ASN A 406 0.50 13.05 38.85
CA ASN A 406 1.56 12.06 38.95
C ASN A 406 1.87 11.51 37.55
N SER A 407 2.24 12.42 36.64
CA SER A 407 2.52 12.12 35.24
C SER A 407 3.79 11.27 35.14
N GLY A 408 3.61 9.95 35.00
CA GLY A 408 4.72 9.01 34.89
C GLY A 408 4.30 7.56 35.07
N ILE A 409 3.29 7.31 35.92
CA ILE A 409 2.70 5.98 36.10
C ILE A 409 1.49 5.86 35.17
N TRP A 410 1.46 4.81 34.37
CA TRP A 410 0.41 4.50 33.41
C TRP A 410 -0.19 3.14 33.75
N ASP A 411 -1.48 3.13 34.03
CA ASP A 411 -2.25 1.93 34.38
C ASP A 411 -3.26 1.59 33.28
N GLU A 412 -3.72 0.35 33.23
CA GLU A 412 -4.81 -0.06 32.34
C GLU A 412 -6.11 0.64 32.73
N VAL A 413 -6.86 1.15 31.76
CA VAL A 413 -8.14 1.80 32.03
C VAL A 413 -9.18 0.78 32.50
N ASN A 414 -9.49 0.82 33.79
CA ASN A 414 -10.69 0.18 34.33
C ASN A 414 -11.92 1.09 34.13
N ILE A 415 -12.77 0.74 33.16
CA ILE A 415 -13.99 1.49 32.82
C ILE A 415 -14.94 1.62 34.02
N SER A 416 -14.99 0.60 34.90
CA SER A 416 -15.86 0.63 36.08
C SER A 416 -15.37 1.65 37.10
N GLU A 417 -14.08 1.62 37.43
CA GLU A 417 -13.47 2.58 38.37
C GLU A 417 -13.57 4.02 37.85
N LEU A 418 -13.34 4.23 36.55
CA LEU A 418 -13.45 5.55 35.94
C LEU A 418 -14.88 6.08 35.97
N ARG A 419 -15.88 5.21 35.81
CA ARG A 419 -17.30 5.56 35.93
C ARG A 419 -17.68 5.89 37.37
N ASP A 420 -17.16 5.12 38.33
CA ASP A 420 -17.43 5.36 39.75
C ASP A 420 -16.79 6.69 40.20
N ASN A 421 -15.59 7.02 39.67
CA ASN A 421 -14.96 8.34 39.86
C ASN A 421 -15.82 9.49 39.30
N LEU A 422 -16.37 9.35 38.09
CA LEU A 422 -17.28 10.33 37.51
C LEU A 422 -18.54 10.52 38.36
N SER A 423 -19.13 9.42 38.83
CA SER A 423 -20.32 9.43 39.68
C SER A 423 -20.07 10.14 41.02
N MET A 424 -18.93 9.89 41.67
CA MET A 424 -18.53 10.57 42.92
C MET A 424 -18.37 12.09 42.75
N HIS A 425 -18.07 12.55 41.53
CA HIS A 425 -17.96 13.97 41.20
C HIS A 425 -19.24 14.56 40.58
N GLY A 426 -20.39 13.87 40.74
CA GLY A 426 -21.70 14.35 40.31
C GLY A 426 -21.95 14.25 38.80
N ILE A 427 -21.15 13.46 38.08
CA ILE A 427 -21.26 13.27 36.62
C ILE A 427 -21.83 11.88 36.34
N ASP A 428 -23.13 11.82 36.07
CA ASP A 428 -23.81 10.59 35.65
C ASP A 428 -23.42 10.19 34.21
N CYS A 429 -22.75 9.04 34.07
CA CYS A 429 -22.23 8.52 32.81
C CYS A 429 -22.52 7.01 32.65
N SER A 430 -23.16 6.62 31.54
CA SER A 430 -23.33 5.20 31.20
C SER A 430 -22.01 4.56 30.77
N ARG A 431 -21.91 3.23 30.87
CA ARG A 431 -20.71 2.49 30.45
C ARG A 431 -20.47 2.63 28.94
N GLU A 432 -21.52 2.59 28.14
CA GLU A 432 -21.48 2.73 26.68
C GLU A 432 -20.98 4.12 26.29
N LEU A 433 -21.43 5.15 27.01
CA LEU A 433 -21.00 6.53 26.79
C LEU A 433 -19.51 6.70 27.04
N LEU A 434 -19.03 6.15 28.16
CA LEU A 434 -17.62 6.21 28.56
C LEU A 434 -16.74 5.44 27.56
N SER A 435 -17.15 4.23 27.18
CA SER A 435 -16.49 3.43 26.14
C SER A 435 -16.42 4.17 24.81
N CYS A 436 -17.51 4.82 24.37
CA CYS A 436 -17.51 5.64 23.16
C CYS A 436 -16.56 6.84 23.25
N VAL A 437 -16.46 7.48 24.42
CA VAL A 437 -15.51 8.60 24.62
C VAL A 437 -14.08 8.09 24.52
N LEU A 438 -13.74 7.01 25.21
CA LEU A 438 -12.39 6.45 25.26
C LEU A 438 -11.93 5.82 23.93
N THR A 439 -12.87 5.34 23.11
CA THR A 439 -12.57 4.79 21.76
C THR A 439 -12.62 5.85 20.64
N SER A 440 -13.00 7.09 20.95
CA SER A 440 -13.03 8.21 20.00
C SER A 440 -11.66 8.90 19.86
N PHE A 441 -11.57 9.90 18.97
CA PHE A 441 -10.40 10.79 18.82
C PHE A 441 -10.01 11.57 20.09
N PHE A 442 -10.74 11.40 21.20
CA PHE A 442 -10.36 11.90 22.51
C PHE A 442 -9.04 11.30 23.01
N VAL A 443 -8.76 10.02 22.70
CA VAL A 443 -7.54 9.33 23.12
C VAL A 443 -6.54 9.29 21.97
N LYS A 444 -5.33 9.81 22.20
CA LYS A 444 -4.26 9.79 21.20
C LYS A 444 -3.67 8.38 21.09
N ARG A 445 -3.30 7.99 19.88
CA ARG A 445 -2.51 6.77 19.64
C ARG A 445 -1.05 7.04 20.01
N PHE A 446 -0.41 6.02 20.56
CA PHE A 446 0.93 6.12 21.10
C PHE A 446 1.74 4.88 20.74
N ASN A 447 2.93 5.09 20.18
CA ASN A 447 3.93 4.05 19.95
C ASN A 447 4.99 4.08 21.06
N PRO A 448 4.97 3.12 22.00
CA PRO A 448 5.87 3.07 23.16
C PRO A 448 7.33 2.82 22.82
N ILE A 449 7.61 2.18 21.70
CA ILE A 449 8.98 1.95 21.27
C ILE A 449 9.51 3.23 20.62
N GLU A 450 8.71 3.90 19.77
CA GLU A 450 9.09 5.19 19.20
C GLU A 450 9.31 6.25 20.28
N GLU A 451 8.41 6.45 21.26
CA GLU A 451 8.65 7.46 22.32
C GLU A 451 9.90 7.15 23.15
N TYR A 452 10.23 5.87 23.36
CA TYR A 452 11.47 5.50 24.04
C TYR A 452 12.69 6.05 23.28
N PHE A 453 12.77 5.85 21.97
CA PHE A 453 13.88 6.39 21.17
C PHE A 453 13.81 7.91 20.99
N LEU A 454 12.60 8.47 20.85
CA LEU A 454 12.41 9.93 20.80
C LEU A 454 12.81 10.61 22.13
N SER A 455 12.82 9.89 23.26
CA SER A 455 13.31 10.42 24.55
C SER A 455 14.82 10.71 24.57
N PHE A 456 15.54 10.26 23.53
CA PHE A 456 16.95 10.63 23.30
C PHE A 456 17.09 11.93 22.49
N GLU A 457 16.04 12.41 21.81
CA GLU A 457 16.10 13.67 21.07
C GLU A 457 16.43 14.84 22.01
N GLY A 458 17.43 15.64 21.63
CA GLY A 458 17.87 16.81 22.40
C GLY A 458 18.89 16.52 23.51
N LYS A 459 19.31 15.27 23.73
CA LYS A 459 20.46 14.97 24.59
C LYS A 459 21.77 15.18 23.83
N GLU A 460 22.77 15.75 24.48
CA GLU A 460 24.11 15.84 23.92
C GLU A 460 24.71 14.43 23.80
N PHE A 461 25.08 14.05 22.59
CA PHE A 461 25.75 12.79 22.31
C PHE A 461 27.26 12.96 22.56
N ASP A 462 27.80 12.20 23.51
CA ASP A 462 29.25 12.16 23.75
C ASP A 462 29.94 11.37 22.64
N SER A 463 30.44 12.08 21.63
CA SER A 463 31.17 11.49 20.50
C SER A 463 32.50 10.83 20.89
N ASN A 464 33.00 11.04 22.11
CA ASN A 464 34.29 10.52 22.56
C ASN A 464 34.20 9.08 23.11
N LYS A 465 32.99 8.55 23.34
CA LYS A 465 32.79 7.20 23.87
C LYS A 465 31.96 6.34 22.94
N ASP A 466 32.51 5.18 22.58
CA ASP A 466 31.80 4.17 21.79
C ASP A 466 31.17 3.12 22.70
N TYR A 467 29.93 3.39 23.12
CA TYR A 467 29.15 2.50 23.98
C TYR A 467 28.81 1.19 23.31
N ILE A 468 28.56 1.17 22.00
CA ILE A 468 28.33 -0.07 21.24
C ILE A 468 29.60 -0.95 21.26
N ARG A 469 30.78 -0.34 21.15
CA ARG A 469 32.05 -1.07 21.31
C ARG A 469 32.22 -1.61 22.74
N GLN A 470 31.87 -0.83 23.75
CA GLN A 470 31.86 -1.29 25.14
C GLN A 470 30.87 -2.45 25.36
N LEU A 471 29.66 -2.37 24.80
CA LEU A 471 28.66 -3.43 24.83
C LEU A 471 29.19 -4.71 24.17
N SER A 472 29.86 -4.57 23.02
CA SER A 472 30.45 -5.71 22.31
C SER A 472 31.50 -6.45 23.15
N SER A 473 32.15 -5.77 24.10
CA SER A 473 33.22 -6.35 24.91
C SER A 473 32.74 -7.31 26.01
N TYR A 474 31.45 -7.26 26.39
CA TYR A 474 30.85 -8.21 27.35
C TYR A 474 30.68 -9.62 26.77
N VAL A 475 30.80 -9.80 25.45
CA VAL A 475 30.65 -11.09 24.76
C VAL A 475 32.03 -11.57 24.30
N HIS A 476 32.52 -12.66 24.91
CA HIS A 476 33.81 -13.24 24.56
C HIS A 476 33.64 -14.32 23.49
N LEU A 477 34.13 -14.03 22.28
CA LEU A 477 34.14 -14.98 21.17
C LEU A 477 35.14 -16.11 21.42
N LYS A 478 34.84 -17.33 20.96
CA LYS A 478 35.74 -18.49 21.08
C LYS A 478 37.08 -18.30 20.36
N TYR A 479 37.06 -17.59 19.23
CA TYR A 479 38.25 -17.22 18.47
C TYR A 479 38.41 -15.70 18.47
N PRO A 480 38.99 -15.11 19.53
CA PRO A 480 39.00 -13.66 19.76
C PRO A 480 40.09 -12.92 18.94
N THR A 481 40.19 -13.18 17.63
CA THR A 481 41.07 -12.43 16.72
C THR A 481 40.59 -10.99 16.57
N TYR A 482 41.49 -10.08 16.16
CA TYR A 482 41.13 -8.68 15.89
C TYR A 482 39.98 -8.58 14.88
N GLU A 483 40.07 -9.34 13.79
CA GLU A 483 39.06 -9.39 12.73
C GLU A 483 37.71 -9.90 13.25
N ASN A 484 37.67 -10.97 14.05
CA ASN A 484 36.41 -11.49 14.59
C ASN A 484 35.74 -10.52 15.57
N LYS A 485 36.54 -9.83 16.40
CA LYS A 485 36.03 -8.78 17.30
C LYS A 485 35.49 -7.58 16.52
N LEU A 486 36.18 -7.17 15.46
CA LEU A 486 35.73 -6.08 14.59
C LEU A 486 34.45 -6.45 13.84
N TYR A 487 34.36 -7.68 13.33
CA TYR A 487 33.17 -8.22 12.67
C TYR A 487 31.98 -8.26 13.63
N TRP A 488 32.17 -8.73 14.87
CA TRP A 488 31.15 -8.70 15.93
C TRP A 488 30.64 -7.28 16.23
N TYR A 489 31.56 -6.34 16.50
CA TYR A 489 31.21 -4.94 16.74
C TYR A 489 30.44 -4.32 15.56
N THR A 490 30.91 -4.53 14.33
CA THR A 490 30.33 -3.94 13.11
C THR A 490 28.91 -4.45 12.89
N HIS A 491 28.69 -5.76 12.98
CA HIS A 491 27.37 -6.33 12.80
C HIS A 491 26.41 -5.99 13.95
N LEU A 492 26.88 -5.92 15.20
CA LEU A 492 26.06 -5.47 16.33
C LEU A 492 25.60 -4.02 16.11
N LYS A 493 26.54 -3.11 15.78
CA LYS A 493 26.27 -1.70 15.49
C LYS A 493 25.24 -1.53 14.39
N LYS A 494 25.49 -2.14 13.21
CA LYS A 494 24.59 -2.05 12.07
C LYS A 494 23.24 -2.72 12.33
N TRP A 495 23.21 -3.81 13.11
CA TRP A 495 21.96 -4.47 13.50
C TRP A 495 21.10 -3.56 14.39
N MET A 496 21.68 -2.88 15.37
CA MET A 496 20.96 -1.92 16.22
C MET A 496 20.39 -0.75 15.40
N ILE A 497 21.17 -0.18 14.48
CA ILE A 497 20.72 0.88 13.57
C ILE A 497 19.54 0.40 12.71
N ARG A 498 19.66 -0.78 12.09
CA ARG A 498 18.57 -1.38 11.29
C ARG A 498 17.33 -1.66 12.14
N ALA A 499 17.49 -2.03 13.40
CA ALA A 499 16.37 -2.24 14.32
C ALA A 499 15.63 -0.93 14.62
N ILE A 500 16.33 0.18 14.80
CA ILE A 500 15.70 1.50 14.98
C ILE A 500 14.97 1.94 13.71
N ARG A 501 15.57 1.70 12.54
CA ARG A 501 14.99 2.05 11.24
C ARG A 501 13.61 1.41 11.01
N THR A 502 13.33 0.22 11.56
CA THR A 502 12.02 -0.44 11.40
C THR A 502 10.88 0.33 12.09
N LEU A 503 11.19 1.24 13.01
CA LEU A 503 10.21 2.04 13.73
C LEU A 503 9.85 3.32 12.98
N PHE A 504 10.86 4.02 12.45
CA PHE A 504 10.68 5.35 11.87
C PHE A 504 10.48 5.34 10.35
N ASN A 505 10.91 4.28 9.65
CA ASN A 505 10.74 4.13 8.22
C ASN A 505 9.76 2.97 7.91
N PRO A 506 8.55 3.24 7.36
CA PRO A 506 7.57 2.21 7.03
C PRO A 506 8.08 1.12 6.06
N ASP A 507 9.09 1.44 5.25
CA ASP A 507 9.71 0.52 4.29
C ASP A 507 10.96 -0.16 4.87
N GLY A 508 11.43 0.32 6.02
CA GLY A 508 12.60 -0.14 6.73
C GLY A 508 12.41 -1.54 7.32
N ILE A 509 13.33 -2.46 7.00
CA ILE A 509 13.38 -3.78 7.65
C ILE A 509 14.78 -4.09 8.16
N ASN A 510 14.83 -4.88 9.23
CA ASN A 510 16.04 -5.58 9.65
C ASN A 510 15.97 -7.05 9.23
N LYS A 511 16.44 -7.34 8.01
CA LYS A 511 16.40 -8.69 7.42
C LYS A 511 17.42 -9.67 8.02
N HIS A 512 18.38 -9.17 8.80
CA HIS A 512 19.48 -9.95 9.35
C HIS A 512 19.18 -10.38 10.78
N ALA A 513 19.30 -11.68 11.05
CA ALA A 513 19.21 -12.25 12.39
C ALA A 513 20.61 -12.41 12.97
N LEU A 514 20.82 -11.92 14.20
CA LEU A 514 22.09 -12.07 14.93
C LEU A 514 21.98 -13.27 15.87
N ILE A 515 22.84 -14.27 15.70
CA ILE A 515 22.76 -15.56 16.38
C ILE A 515 24.02 -15.82 17.21
N LEU A 516 23.85 -16.11 18.49
CA LEU A 516 24.91 -16.54 19.39
C LEU A 516 24.88 -18.06 19.56
N CYS A 517 25.92 -18.75 19.13
CA CYS A 517 26.03 -20.20 19.27
C CYS A 517 27.18 -20.61 20.19
N SER A 518 26.99 -21.68 20.97
CA SER A 518 28.07 -22.29 21.74
C SER A 518 27.69 -23.69 22.17
N LEU A 519 28.63 -24.64 22.10
CA LEU A 519 28.45 -26.03 22.55
C LEU A 519 28.19 -26.14 24.06
N LYS A 520 28.63 -25.16 24.84
CA LYS A 520 28.43 -25.13 26.28
C LYS A 520 27.09 -24.47 26.63
N GLU A 521 26.31 -25.16 27.44
CA GLU A 521 25.07 -24.63 28.00
C GLU A 521 25.36 -23.70 29.19
N GLY A 522 24.39 -22.86 29.56
CA GLY A 522 24.51 -22.00 30.75
C GLY A 522 25.45 -20.81 30.63
N ILE A 523 25.99 -20.49 29.45
CA ILE A 523 26.86 -19.31 29.23
C ILE A 523 26.09 -17.96 29.30
N GLY A 524 24.75 -17.99 29.35
CA GLY A 524 23.93 -16.77 29.39
C GLY A 524 23.63 -16.18 28.00
N LYS A 525 23.71 -16.98 26.92
CA LYS A 525 23.40 -16.55 25.55
C LYS A 525 21.98 -15.98 25.42
N SER A 526 20.98 -16.73 25.87
CA SER A 526 19.57 -16.29 25.86
C SER A 526 19.36 -15.07 26.75
N TYR A 527 20.04 -15.04 27.90
CA TYR A 527 20.01 -13.91 28.82
C TYR A 527 20.59 -12.64 28.19
N PHE A 528 21.68 -12.73 27.42
CA PHE A 528 22.23 -11.59 26.68
C PHE A 528 21.26 -11.09 25.59
N CYS A 529 20.59 -11.99 24.87
CA CYS A 529 19.57 -11.60 23.88
C CYS A 529 18.42 -10.82 24.53
N GLU A 530 17.95 -11.25 25.70
CA GLU A 530 16.96 -10.52 26.49
C GLU A 530 17.52 -9.19 27.03
N PHE A 531 18.75 -9.22 27.54
CA PHE A 531 19.44 -8.06 28.11
C PHE A 531 19.66 -6.95 27.09
N LEU A 532 19.83 -7.29 25.81
CA LEU A 532 19.94 -6.32 24.73
C LEU A 532 18.65 -5.49 24.57
N CYS A 533 17.49 -6.00 25.00
CA CYS A 533 16.25 -5.25 25.03
C CYS A 533 16.22 -4.28 26.23
N PRO A 534 15.99 -2.96 26.04
CA PRO A 534 15.90 -1.99 27.14
C PRO A 534 14.72 -2.25 28.09
N LEU A 535 14.88 -1.93 29.39
CA LEU A 535 13.84 -2.19 30.41
C LEU A 535 12.50 -1.51 30.08
N PRO A 536 12.47 -0.24 29.63
CA PRO A 536 11.19 0.43 29.36
C PRO A 536 10.34 -0.27 28.29
N ILE A 537 10.97 -1.03 27.40
CA ILE A 537 10.33 -1.71 26.28
C ILE A 537 10.45 -3.24 26.34
N ILE A 538 10.85 -3.80 27.50
CA ILE A 538 11.03 -5.25 27.67
C ILE A 538 9.74 -6.05 27.42
N LYS A 539 8.57 -5.43 27.61
CA LYS A 539 7.25 -6.00 27.26
C LYS A 539 7.06 -6.29 25.76
N TYR A 540 7.93 -5.74 24.91
CA TYR A 540 7.96 -5.98 23.45
C TYR A 540 9.09 -6.92 23.05
N TYR A 541 9.64 -7.69 24.00
CA TYR A 541 10.52 -8.81 23.76
C TYR A 541 9.71 -10.12 23.85
N THR A 542 9.99 -11.06 22.95
CA THR A 542 9.33 -12.36 22.94
C THR A 542 10.27 -13.46 22.46
N SER A 543 10.13 -14.66 23.01
CA SER A 543 10.77 -15.86 22.46
C SER A 543 9.90 -16.50 21.36
N SER A 544 10.55 -17.15 20.39
CA SER A 544 9.93 -17.94 19.34
C SER A 544 9.37 -19.28 19.82
N SER A 545 9.83 -19.78 20.98
CA SER A 545 9.45 -21.10 21.51
C SER A 545 7.95 -21.25 21.81
N ASN A 546 7.23 -20.14 22.01
CA ASN A 546 5.81 -20.14 22.41
C ASN A 546 4.82 -19.99 21.24
N LYS A 547 5.20 -20.27 19.98
CA LYS A 547 4.35 -19.96 18.80
C LYS A 547 4.17 -21.12 17.83
N ASP A 548 3.11 -21.89 18.04
CA ASP A 548 2.76 -23.04 17.20
C ASP A 548 1.97 -22.68 15.93
N SER A 549 1.47 -21.44 15.81
CA SER A 549 0.62 -21.00 14.69
C SER A 549 1.22 -19.86 13.86
N GLU A 550 1.09 -19.96 12.54
CA GLU A 550 1.50 -18.90 11.59
C GLU A 550 0.89 -17.54 11.93
N LYS A 551 -0.36 -17.53 12.43
CA LYS A 551 -1.07 -16.31 12.81
C LYS A 551 -0.45 -15.63 14.03
N ASP A 552 0.01 -16.40 15.01
CA ASP A 552 0.60 -15.82 16.22
C ASP A 552 2.01 -15.29 15.95
N LEU A 553 2.72 -15.90 15.02
CA LEU A 553 3.98 -15.37 14.48
C LEU A 553 3.78 -14.05 13.73
N GLN A 554 2.79 -13.97 12.83
CA GLN A 554 2.45 -12.72 12.15
C GLN A 554 2.09 -11.59 13.13
N LYS A 555 1.34 -11.90 14.20
CA LYS A 555 1.07 -10.94 15.29
C LYS A 555 2.35 -10.56 16.03
N ALA A 556 3.27 -11.50 16.24
CA ALA A 556 4.53 -11.24 16.94
C ALA A 556 5.39 -10.22 16.21
N LEU A 557 5.46 -10.33 14.87
CA LEU A 557 6.27 -9.49 14.01
C LEU A 557 5.87 -8.00 14.02
N ILE A 558 4.59 -7.72 14.28
CA ILE A 558 4.05 -6.35 14.35
C ILE A 558 3.94 -5.80 15.77
N ARG A 559 4.06 -6.65 16.80
CA ARG A 559 3.91 -6.26 18.21
C ARG A 559 5.21 -6.16 18.97
N ASN A 560 6.24 -6.92 18.58
CA ASN A 560 7.48 -7.03 19.32
C ASN A 560 8.61 -6.32 18.61
N PHE A 561 9.43 -5.60 19.36
CA PHE A 561 10.65 -4.96 18.85
C PHE A 561 11.74 -6.00 18.58
N ILE A 562 11.89 -6.95 19.52
CA ILE A 562 12.89 -8.01 19.45
C ILE A 562 12.20 -9.36 19.57
N ILE A 563 12.51 -10.26 18.64
CA ILE A 563 12.10 -11.67 18.68
C ILE A 563 13.36 -12.50 18.84
N ASN A 564 13.45 -13.24 19.95
CA ASN A 564 14.52 -14.20 20.17
C ASN A 564 14.15 -15.55 19.55
N LEU A 565 14.98 -16.03 18.63
CA LEU A 565 14.95 -17.34 18.01
C LEU A 565 15.66 -18.32 18.94
N GLU A 566 14.93 -18.81 19.94
CA GLU A 566 15.41 -19.86 20.83
C GLU A 566 15.43 -21.20 20.10
N GLU A 567 16.52 -21.95 20.30
CA GLU A 567 16.67 -23.32 19.79
C GLU A 567 16.40 -23.42 18.28
N LEU A 568 17.03 -22.53 17.51
CA LEU A 568 16.89 -22.46 16.05
C LEU A 568 17.07 -23.81 15.33
N HIS A 569 17.90 -24.70 15.87
CA HIS A 569 18.10 -26.06 15.34
C HIS A 569 16.87 -26.98 15.53
N GLN A 570 16.04 -26.72 16.56
CA GLN A 570 14.81 -27.48 16.88
C GLN A 570 13.56 -26.88 16.25
N LEU A 571 13.66 -25.70 15.60
CA LEU A 571 12.51 -25.13 14.90
C LEU A 571 12.05 -26.08 13.77
N ASN A 572 10.87 -26.66 13.96
CA ASN A 572 10.18 -27.54 13.00
C ASN A 572 9.57 -26.77 11.81
N ALA A 573 9.89 -25.48 11.66
CA ALA A 573 9.41 -24.64 10.56
C ALA A 573 10.17 -24.91 9.26
N SER A 574 9.49 -24.76 8.12
CA SER A 574 10.15 -24.90 6.81
C SER A 574 11.12 -23.74 6.54
N PRO A 575 12.26 -23.99 5.88
CA PRO A 575 13.23 -22.95 5.51
C PRO A 575 12.62 -21.78 4.70
N GLU A 576 11.64 -22.06 3.82
CA GLU A 576 10.93 -21.04 3.05
C GLU A 576 10.12 -20.11 3.96
N PHE A 577 9.53 -20.67 5.02
CA PHE A 577 8.72 -19.91 5.96
C PHE A 577 9.56 -18.96 6.80
N ILE A 578 10.71 -19.42 7.30
CA ILE A 578 11.67 -18.58 8.04
C ILE A 578 12.25 -17.47 7.13
N LYS A 579 12.57 -17.78 5.86
CA LYS A 579 12.95 -16.77 4.87
C LYS A 579 11.86 -15.72 4.67
N GLY A 580 10.60 -16.16 4.65
CA GLY A 580 9.42 -15.30 4.65
C GLY A 580 9.44 -14.34 5.84
N TRP A 581 9.59 -14.86 7.06
CA TRP A 581 9.62 -14.03 8.28
C TRP A 581 10.70 -12.95 8.26
N LEU A 582 11.92 -13.32 7.86
CA LEU A 582 13.05 -12.40 7.81
C LEU A 582 12.88 -11.33 6.73
N SER A 583 12.20 -11.65 5.62
CA SER A 583 12.09 -10.77 4.44
C SER A 583 10.78 -9.98 4.35
N GLN A 584 9.76 -10.33 5.14
CA GLN A 584 8.43 -9.72 5.06
C GLN A 584 8.43 -8.31 5.67
N ARG A 585 8.11 -7.29 4.86
CA ARG A 585 8.04 -5.88 5.29
C ARG A 585 6.69 -5.52 5.93
N TYR A 586 5.61 -6.00 5.34
CA TYR A 586 4.25 -5.70 5.77
C TYR A 586 3.48 -6.98 6.04
N ILE A 587 2.56 -6.89 6.99
CA ILE A 587 1.79 -8.02 7.48
C ILE A 587 0.32 -7.60 7.49
N ASN A 588 -0.50 -8.40 6.80
CA ASN A 588 -1.94 -8.31 6.87
C ASN A 588 -2.41 -9.20 8.00
N VAL A 589 -2.81 -8.61 9.12
CA VAL A 589 -3.27 -9.36 10.30
C VAL A 589 -4.73 -9.01 10.58
N ARG A 590 -5.56 -10.04 10.77
CA ARG A 590 -6.88 -9.88 11.37
C ARG A 590 -6.79 -10.14 12.86
N PHE A 591 -6.98 -9.10 13.67
CA PHE A 591 -7.09 -9.30 15.11
C PHE A 591 -8.44 -9.95 15.47
N PRO A 592 -8.51 -10.73 16.58
CA PRO A 592 -9.78 -11.22 17.09
C PRO A 592 -10.77 -10.06 17.25
N PHE A 593 -12.04 -10.28 16.89
CA PHE A 593 -13.12 -9.29 16.98
C PHE A 593 -13.02 -8.06 16.05
N GLN A 594 -12.05 -8.03 15.12
CA GLN A 594 -12.03 -7.04 14.03
C GLN A 594 -12.69 -7.58 12.76
N GLU A 595 -13.59 -6.77 12.19
CA GLU A 595 -14.27 -7.07 10.92
C GLU A 595 -13.34 -6.96 9.71
N LYS A 596 -12.32 -6.10 9.78
CA LYS A 596 -11.36 -5.82 8.70
C LYS A 596 -9.95 -6.26 9.06
N GLU A 597 -9.20 -6.72 8.05
CA GLU A 597 -7.77 -6.96 8.16
C GLU A 597 -7.02 -5.62 8.30
N THR A 598 -6.05 -5.59 9.22
CA THR A 598 -5.16 -4.44 9.43
C THR A 598 -3.87 -4.68 8.66
N PHE A 599 -3.50 -3.73 7.79
CA PHE A 599 -2.19 -3.66 7.18
C PHE A 599 -1.24 -2.97 8.16
N ALA A 600 -0.17 -3.66 8.57
CA ALA A 600 0.80 -3.16 9.54
C ALA A 600 2.24 -3.40 9.07
N CYS A 601 3.12 -2.45 9.35
CA CYS A 601 4.56 -2.59 9.11
C CYS A 601 5.18 -3.52 10.16
N ARG A 602 6.18 -4.31 9.74
CA ARG A 602 6.96 -5.13 10.66
C ARG A 602 7.95 -4.26 11.42
N ILE A 603 7.86 -4.29 12.75
CA ILE A 603 8.84 -3.64 13.62
C ILE A 603 9.90 -4.61 14.16
N ALA A 604 9.63 -5.92 14.13
CA ALA A 604 10.48 -6.93 14.74
C ALA A 604 11.88 -7.04 14.09
N SER A 605 12.87 -7.10 14.98
CA SER A 605 14.25 -7.51 14.71
C SER A 605 14.57 -8.83 15.39
N PHE A 606 15.41 -9.65 14.76
CA PHE A 606 15.66 -11.02 15.21
C PHE A 606 17.01 -11.16 15.90
N LEU A 607 16.98 -11.76 17.08
CA LEU A 607 18.13 -12.30 17.80
C LEU A 607 17.95 -13.81 17.89
N GLY A 608 19.00 -14.55 18.22
CA GLY A 608 18.86 -15.98 18.45
C GLY A 608 19.98 -16.53 19.31
N SER A 609 19.69 -17.66 19.95
CA SER A 609 20.67 -18.41 20.71
C SER A 609 20.56 -19.90 20.37
N SER A 610 21.70 -20.56 20.19
CA SER A 610 21.76 -21.98 19.87
C SER A 610 22.85 -22.69 20.67
N ASN A 611 22.55 -23.92 21.11
CA ASN A 611 23.55 -24.81 21.69
C ASN A 611 24.30 -25.63 20.62
N ASN A 612 23.81 -25.61 19.37
CA ASN A 612 24.47 -26.19 18.22
C ASN A 612 25.17 -25.11 17.38
N ILE A 613 26.40 -25.38 16.94
CA ILE A 613 27.16 -24.55 15.99
C ILE A 613 26.54 -24.68 14.60
N GLU A 614 26.14 -25.89 14.21
CA GLU A 614 25.54 -26.18 12.91
C GLU A 614 24.02 -25.97 12.95
N PHE A 615 23.61 -24.73 13.21
CA PHE A 615 22.20 -24.39 13.32
C PHE A 615 21.54 -24.03 11.98
N LEU A 616 22.33 -23.70 10.95
CA LEU A 616 21.79 -23.30 9.65
C LEU A 616 21.53 -24.51 8.76
N ARG A 617 20.34 -24.51 8.14
CA ARG A 617 20.07 -25.41 7.02
C ARG A 617 20.45 -24.72 5.72
N SER A 618 21.05 -25.50 4.83
CA SER A 618 21.57 -25.05 3.54
C SER A 618 20.50 -24.36 2.64
N GLU A 619 19.22 -24.63 2.89
CA GLU A 619 18.05 -24.07 2.22
C GLU A 619 17.59 -22.70 2.76
N MET A 620 18.09 -22.26 3.93
CA MET A 620 17.72 -20.98 4.56
C MET A 620 18.47 -19.77 3.98
N GLY A 621 19.52 -20.03 3.17
CA GLY A 621 20.36 -19.00 2.56
C GLY A 621 21.32 -18.34 3.56
N TYR A 622 22.43 -17.79 3.05
CA TYR A 622 23.57 -17.37 3.89
C TYR A 622 23.52 -15.90 4.30
N SER A 623 23.04 -15.01 3.43
CA SER A 623 23.06 -13.55 3.61
C SER A 623 22.13 -12.96 4.67
N ARG A 624 21.39 -13.77 5.43
CA ARG A 624 20.46 -13.28 6.47
C ARG A 624 20.85 -13.65 7.89
N TRP A 625 21.87 -14.49 8.08
CA TRP A 625 22.20 -15.07 9.38
C TRP A 625 23.59 -14.69 9.79
N ILE A 626 23.71 -13.88 10.83
CA ILE A 626 25.00 -13.43 11.34
C ILE A 626 25.32 -14.25 12.59
N GLY A 627 26.07 -15.34 12.42
CA GLY A 627 26.41 -16.29 13.49
C GLY A 627 27.73 -15.96 14.20
N PHE A 628 27.76 -16.16 15.52
CA PHE A 628 28.96 -15.97 16.36
C PHE A 628 29.13 -17.11 17.36
N GLU A 629 30.32 -17.73 17.36
CA GLU A 629 30.67 -18.72 18.38
C GLU A 629 31.20 -18.05 19.66
N VAL A 630 30.48 -18.23 20.76
CA VAL A 630 30.73 -17.56 22.05
C VAL A 630 31.35 -18.53 23.06
N GLN A 631 32.39 -18.08 23.76
CA GLN A 631 33.05 -18.82 24.84
C GLN A 631 32.45 -18.50 26.21
N SER A 632 32.25 -17.22 26.51
CA SER A 632 31.70 -16.74 27.78
C SER A 632 31.05 -15.36 27.60
N ILE A 633 30.14 -15.01 28.51
CA ILE A 633 29.54 -13.68 28.58
C ILE A 633 29.80 -13.16 30.00
N ASP A 634 30.26 -11.92 30.09
CA ASP A 634 30.55 -11.27 31.36
C ASP A 634 29.26 -11.01 32.17
N PHE A 635 29.43 -10.79 33.48
CA PHE A 635 28.29 -10.50 34.36
C PHE A 635 27.57 -9.20 33.95
N LEU A 636 26.29 -9.32 33.58
CA LEU A 636 25.47 -8.21 33.10
C LEU A 636 24.75 -7.50 34.28
N GLY A 637 25.54 -6.75 35.06
CA GLY A 637 25.05 -5.96 36.20
C GLY A 637 24.47 -4.59 35.81
N LYS A 638 24.38 -3.69 36.81
CA LYS A 638 23.88 -2.32 36.62
C LYS A 638 24.69 -1.51 35.61
N GLU A 639 26.02 -1.62 35.65
CA GLU A 639 26.92 -0.93 34.70
C GLU A 639 26.65 -1.36 33.26
N ALA A 640 26.55 -2.67 33.01
CA ALA A 640 26.22 -3.20 31.69
C ALA A 640 24.85 -2.69 31.21
N ARG A 641 23.91 -2.45 32.14
CA ARG A 641 22.57 -1.96 31.79
C ARG A 641 22.60 -0.51 31.32
N TYR A 642 23.40 0.32 31.98
CA TYR A 642 23.68 1.68 31.53
C TYR A 642 24.35 1.67 30.15
N VAL A 643 25.31 0.78 29.92
CA VAL A 643 25.98 0.65 28.60
C VAL A 643 25.00 0.26 27.51
N VAL A 644 24.05 -0.66 27.76
CA VAL A 644 23.01 -1.02 26.77
C VAL A 644 22.14 0.19 26.42
N GLU A 645 21.67 0.95 27.40
CA GLU A 645 20.86 2.14 27.16
C GLU A 645 21.62 3.19 26.34
N ARG A 646 22.88 3.46 26.68
CA ARG A 646 23.75 4.37 25.93
C ARG A 646 24.11 3.84 24.54
N SER A 647 24.19 2.53 24.35
CA SER A 647 24.41 1.92 23.03
C SER A 647 23.21 2.13 22.11
N TRP A 648 21.98 2.05 22.64
CA TRP A 648 20.76 2.36 21.89
C TRP A 648 20.64 3.85 21.57
N GLU A 649 21.00 4.73 22.49
CA GLU A 649 21.12 6.18 22.25
C GLU A 649 22.14 6.46 21.12
N GLN A 650 23.33 5.86 21.20
CA GLN A 650 24.35 5.97 20.14
C GLN A 650 23.83 5.46 18.79
N ALA A 651 23.19 4.30 18.75
CA ALA A 651 22.61 3.76 17.51
C ALA A 651 21.52 4.68 16.94
N TYR A 652 20.73 5.34 17.80
CA TYR A 652 19.69 6.28 17.39
C TYR A 652 20.27 7.54 16.76
N HIS A 653 21.31 8.14 17.35
CA HIS A 653 21.99 9.28 16.75
C HIS A 653 22.65 8.93 15.42
N LEU A 654 23.28 7.75 15.31
CA LEU A 654 23.85 7.28 14.04
C LEU A 654 22.78 7.10 12.96
N TYR A 655 21.61 6.55 13.31
CA TYR A 655 20.47 6.44 12.39
C TYR A 655 19.97 7.82 11.93
N LYS A 656 19.89 8.81 12.82
CA LYS A 656 19.45 10.18 12.48
C LYS A 656 20.44 10.95 11.62
N LEU A 657 21.73 10.66 11.76
CA LEU A 657 22.79 11.24 10.92
C LEU A 657 22.73 10.66 9.49
N ASP A 658 22.55 9.35 9.39
CA ASP A 658 22.45 8.62 8.13
C ASP A 658 21.55 7.39 8.27
N GLU A 659 20.39 7.42 7.61
CA GLU A 659 19.40 6.33 7.65
C GLU A 659 19.92 5.02 7.02
N GLU A 660 20.93 5.10 6.16
CA GLU A 660 21.54 3.97 5.46
C GLU A 660 22.81 3.44 6.16
N SER A 661 23.27 4.08 7.23
CA SER A 661 24.47 3.69 7.99
C SER A 661 24.44 2.24 8.53
N GLY A 662 23.25 1.65 8.63
CA GLY A 662 23.02 0.27 9.00
C GLY A 662 23.09 -0.74 7.84
N GLU A 663 23.21 -0.32 6.59
CA GLU A 663 23.31 -1.24 5.44
C GLU A 663 24.68 -1.92 5.38
N LEU A 664 24.69 -3.15 4.86
CA LEU A 664 25.94 -3.89 4.62
C LEU A 664 26.46 -3.51 3.23
N SER A 665 27.75 -3.22 3.15
CA SER A 665 28.50 -3.09 1.89
C SER A 665 28.58 -4.44 1.18
N MET A 666 28.93 -4.42 -0.11
CA MET A 666 29.08 -5.65 -0.90
C MET A 666 30.10 -6.60 -0.27
N ASP A 667 31.24 -6.07 0.20
CA ASP A 667 32.31 -6.85 0.83
C ASP A 667 31.84 -7.49 2.15
N GLU A 668 31.09 -6.75 2.98
CA GLU A 668 30.52 -7.29 4.22
C GLU A 668 29.45 -8.35 3.96
N VAL A 669 28.71 -8.26 2.85
CA VAL A 669 27.75 -9.30 2.45
C VAL A 669 28.48 -10.57 2.01
N GLU A 670 29.56 -10.44 1.25
CA GLU A 670 30.37 -11.59 0.81
C GLU A 670 31.08 -12.27 2.00
N GLU A 671 31.63 -11.47 2.92
CA GLU A 671 32.21 -11.96 4.17
C GLU A 671 31.16 -12.66 5.03
N LEU A 672 29.96 -12.09 5.14
CA LEU A 672 28.83 -12.71 5.82
C LEU A 672 28.47 -14.06 5.19
N GLU A 673 28.31 -14.13 3.87
CA GLU A 673 27.94 -15.39 3.19
C GLU A 673 28.99 -16.48 3.41
N THR A 674 30.27 -16.10 3.36
CA THR A 674 31.40 -17.02 3.61
C THR A 674 31.40 -17.53 5.05
N ARG A 675 31.26 -16.64 6.04
CA ARG A 675 31.25 -17.03 7.46
C ARG A 675 29.99 -17.83 7.82
N SER A 676 28.84 -17.52 7.24
CA SER A 676 27.58 -18.24 7.50
C SER A 676 27.59 -19.67 6.97
N ASP A 677 28.37 -19.98 5.93
CA ASP A 677 28.52 -21.35 5.45
C ASP A 677 29.18 -22.26 6.51
N SER A 678 30.08 -21.73 7.34
CA SER A 678 30.70 -22.49 8.45
C SER A 678 29.72 -22.92 9.55
N PHE A 679 28.56 -22.28 9.67
CA PHE A 679 27.50 -22.64 10.62
C PHE A 679 26.41 -23.51 9.98
N THR A 680 26.61 -23.95 8.73
CA THR A 680 25.63 -24.74 7.98
C THR A 680 25.87 -26.22 8.17
N ASN A 681 24.82 -26.94 8.56
CA ASN A 681 24.84 -28.39 8.62
C ASN A 681 24.99 -28.95 7.18
N LYS A 682 26.07 -29.70 6.96
CA LYS A 682 26.31 -30.38 5.68
C LYS A 682 25.50 -31.67 5.67
N SER A 683 24.61 -31.80 4.69
CA SER A 683 23.79 -33.02 4.61
C SER A 683 24.67 -34.24 4.32
N THR A 684 24.24 -35.41 4.78
CA THR A 684 24.96 -36.67 4.55
C THR A 684 25.16 -36.92 3.05
N GLU A 685 24.21 -36.52 2.20
CA GLU A 685 24.38 -36.55 0.75
C GLU A 685 25.55 -35.67 0.27
N ALA A 686 25.69 -34.46 0.81
CA ALA A 686 26.75 -33.54 0.43
C ALA A 686 28.14 -34.08 0.82
N GLU A 687 28.27 -34.64 2.01
CA GLU A 687 29.52 -35.28 2.45
C GLU A 687 29.87 -36.49 1.56
N LEU A 688 28.88 -37.33 1.24
CA LEU A 688 29.07 -38.48 0.37
C LEU A 688 29.41 -38.10 -1.08
N ILE A 689 28.84 -37.01 -1.60
CA ILE A 689 29.18 -36.48 -2.93
C ILE A 689 30.63 -36.02 -2.94
N ILE A 690 31.04 -35.18 -1.98
CA ILE A 690 32.42 -34.66 -1.90
C ILE A 690 33.43 -35.81 -1.77
N ARG A 691 33.07 -36.87 -1.05
CA ARG A 691 33.95 -38.02 -0.82
C ARG A 691 34.07 -38.95 -2.03
N ASN A 692 32.99 -39.18 -2.79
CA ASN A 692 32.94 -40.25 -3.80
C ASN A 692 32.82 -39.75 -5.25
N LEU A 693 32.61 -38.44 -5.46
CA LEU A 693 32.35 -37.87 -6.79
C LEU A 693 33.16 -36.59 -7.02
N LEU A 694 33.70 -36.45 -8.23
CA LEU A 694 34.33 -35.23 -8.73
C LEU A 694 33.58 -34.70 -9.95
N PRO A 695 33.46 -33.35 -10.11
CA PRO A 695 32.94 -32.77 -11.32
C PRO A 695 33.84 -33.12 -12.51
N SER A 696 33.25 -33.47 -13.64
CA SER A 696 33.98 -33.88 -14.84
C SER A 696 33.34 -33.29 -16.10
N THR A 697 34.05 -33.38 -17.23
CA THR A 697 33.56 -32.93 -18.54
C THR A 697 32.94 -34.10 -19.30
N LYS A 698 32.33 -33.82 -20.46
CA LYS A 698 31.74 -34.83 -21.36
C LYS A 698 32.75 -35.88 -21.82
N GLU A 699 34.03 -35.53 -21.88
CA GLU A 699 35.09 -36.36 -22.45
C GLU A 699 35.70 -37.30 -21.39
N GLU A 700 35.69 -36.90 -20.12
CA GLU A 700 36.35 -37.63 -19.02
C GLU A 700 35.38 -38.19 -17.98
N GLY A 701 34.09 -37.86 -18.07
CA GLY A 701 33.07 -38.17 -17.07
C GLY A 701 31.93 -39.05 -17.58
N GLU A 702 31.32 -39.79 -16.65
CA GLU A 702 30.09 -40.53 -16.90
C GLU A 702 28.88 -39.59 -16.72
N PHE A 703 27.91 -39.64 -17.64
CA PHE A 703 26.65 -38.92 -17.47
C PHE A 703 25.75 -39.68 -16.48
N MET A 704 25.42 -39.05 -15.35
CA MET A 704 24.51 -39.61 -14.36
C MET A 704 23.38 -38.63 -14.04
N THR A 705 22.14 -39.11 -13.95
CA THR A 705 21.03 -38.31 -13.44
C THR A 705 21.10 -38.18 -11.91
N ALA A 706 20.37 -37.24 -11.32
CA ALA A 706 20.28 -37.14 -9.86
C ALA A 706 19.77 -38.42 -9.20
N THR A 707 18.92 -39.19 -9.91
CA THR A 707 18.43 -40.49 -9.45
C THR A 707 19.52 -41.56 -9.52
N ASP A 708 20.31 -41.58 -10.60
CA ASP A 708 21.43 -42.53 -10.73
C ASP A 708 22.50 -42.29 -9.68
N ILE A 709 22.80 -41.01 -9.39
CA ILE A 709 23.72 -40.61 -8.33
C ILE A 709 23.18 -41.04 -6.97
N LEU A 710 21.88 -40.84 -6.71
CA LEU A 710 21.29 -41.31 -5.46
C LEU A 710 21.39 -42.83 -5.30
N ILE A 711 21.10 -43.61 -6.36
CA ILE A 711 21.23 -45.08 -6.32
C ILE A 711 22.68 -45.48 -6.05
N TYR A 712 23.64 -44.83 -6.71
CA TYR A 712 25.07 -45.07 -6.50
C TYR A 712 25.49 -44.79 -5.04
N LEU A 713 25.12 -43.64 -4.49
CA LEU A 713 25.42 -43.29 -3.10
C LEU A 713 24.71 -44.24 -2.13
N GLN A 714 23.45 -44.61 -2.38
CA GLN A 714 22.68 -45.54 -1.57
C GLN A 714 23.33 -46.93 -1.51
N ASN A 715 23.94 -47.39 -2.61
CA ASN A 715 24.68 -48.64 -2.66
C ASN A 715 25.97 -48.62 -1.81
N ILE A 716 26.57 -47.45 -1.61
CA ILE A 716 27.79 -47.29 -0.80
C ILE A 716 27.47 -47.30 0.70
N VAL A 717 26.43 -46.59 1.12
CA VAL A 717 26.05 -46.47 2.56
C VAL A 717 25.09 -47.56 3.04
N GLY A 718 24.53 -48.37 2.13
CA GLY A 718 23.58 -49.44 2.44
C GLY A 718 22.15 -48.94 2.72
N ILE A 719 21.24 -49.85 3.11
CA ILE A 719 19.79 -49.57 3.26
C ILE A 719 19.47 -48.75 4.54
N THR A 720 20.41 -48.70 5.49
CA THR A 720 20.21 -48.10 6.82
C THR A 720 20.10 -46.57 6.77
N ILE A 721 20.74 -45.91 5.81
CA ILE A 721 20.73 -44.44 5.66
C ILE A 721 19.88 -44.09 4.44
N ARG A 722 18.68 -43.53 4.64
CA ARG A 722 17.81 -43.08 3.53
C ARG A 722 18.30 -41.75 2.97
N LEU A 723 18.70 -41.74 1.70
CA LEU A 723 19.08 -40.52 0.98
C LEU A 723 17.88 -39.91 0.23
N ASN A 724 17.91 -38.60 -0.01
CA ASN A 724 16.85 -37.89 -0.74
C ASN A 724 17.34 -37.32 -2.08
N THR A 725 16.63 -37.61 -3.19
CA THR A 725 16.99 -37.16 -4.55
C THR A 725 17.04 -35.64 -4.68
N LYS A 726 16.19 -34.91 -3.94
CA LYS A 726 16.21 -33.44 -3.92
C LYS A 726 17.45 -32.89 -3.22
N LEU A 727 17.85 -33.50 -2.11
CA LEU A 727 19.05 -33.11 -1.36
C LEU A 727 20.33 -33.42 -2.16
N VAL A 728 20.39 -34.57 -2.85
CA VAL A 728 21.47 -34.91 -3.80
C VAL A 728 21.59 -33.84 -4.89
N GLY A 729 20.49 -33.47 -5.54
CA GLY A 729 20.51 -32.44 -6.59
C GLY A 729 20.95 -31.06 -6.08
N SER A 730 20.54 -30.67 -4.87
CA SER A 730 20.98 -29.43 -4.22
C SER A 730 22.46 -29.47 -3.88
N ALA A 731 22.94 -30.58 -3.32
CA ALA A 731 24.32 -30.79 -2.93
C ALA A 731 25.28 -30.82 -4.13
N LEU A 732 24.91 -31.47 -5.24
CA LEU A 732 25.68 -31.46 -6.49
C LEU A 732 25.88 -30.03 -7.02
N ARG A 733 24.81 -29.23 -7.04
CA ARG A 733 24.91 -27.83 -7.48
C ARG A 733 25.85 -27.02 -6.58
N LYS A 734 25.82 -27.24 -5.27
CA LYS A 734 26.71 -26.56 -4.31
C LYS A 734 28.16 -27.02 -4.43
N ALA A 735 28.38 -28.29 -4.73
CA ALA A 735 29.70 -28.85 -4.99
C ALA A 735 30.28 -28.48 -6.37
N GLY A 736 29.60 -27.61 -7.13
CA GLY A 736 30.09 -27.09 -8.42
C GLY A 736 29.78 -27.96 -9.64
N PHE A 737 28.88 -28.94 -9.53
CA PHE A 737 28.49 -29.77 -10.67
C PHE A 737 27.52 -29.02 -11.59
N GLU A 738 27.84 -28.95 -12.89
CA GLU A 738 27.00 -28.31 -13.88
C GLU A 738 25.86 -29.24 -14.34
N ARG A 739 24.63 -28.72 -14.28
CA ARG A 739 23.45 -29.44 -14.76
C ARG A 739 23.31 -29.26 -16.26
N ILE A 740 23.33 -30.35 -17.00
CA ILE A 740 23.32 -30.37 -18.46
C ILE A 740 22.14 -31.15 -19.02
N ASN A 741 21.72 -30.78 -20.23
CA ASN A 741 20.69 -31.49 -20.98
C ASN A 741 21.35 -32.47 -21.96
N HIS A 742 21.16 -33.76 -21.74
CA HIS A 742 21.68 -34.83 -22.58
C HIS A 742 20.55 -35.46 -23.39
N ARG A 743 20.64 -35.39 -24.72
CA ARG A 743 19.65 -35.99 -25.62
C ARG A 743 19.89 -37.49 -25.73
N THR A 744 18.92 -38.28 -25.27
CA THR A 744 18.91 -39.73 -25.45
C THR A 744 17.87 -40.16 -26.49
N VAL A 745 17.92 -41.44 -26.89
CA VAL A 745 16.96 -42.07 -27.81
C VAL A 745 15.51 -41.98 -27.29
N LYS A 746 15.31 -41.87 -25.97
CA LYS A 746 14.00 -41.76 -25.31
C LYS A 746 13.57 -40.32 -25.00
N GLY A 747 14.36 -39.32 -25.39
CA GLY A 747 14.10 -37.90 -25.15
C GLY A 747 15.22 -37.18 -24.37
N PRO A 748 15.08 -35.87 -24.13
CA PRO A 748 16.04 -35.08 -23.37
C PRO A 748 16.00 -35.42 -21.88
N LEU A 749 17.15 -35.78 -21.31
CA LEU A 749 17.35 -36.07 -19.88
C LEU A 749 18.29 -35.04 -19.26
N TYR A 750 17.98 -34.60 -18.05
CA TYR A 750 18.83 -33.68 -17.30
C TYR A 750 19.69 -34.44 -16.29
N GLY A 751 20.99 -34.20 -16.29
CA GLY A 751 21.95 -34.88 -15.41
C GLY A 751 23.25 -34.11 -15.27
N TYR A 752 24.29 -34.80 -14.80
CA TYR A 752 25.60 -34.24 -14.45
C TYR A 752 26.69 -35.16 -15.01
N PHE A 753 27.79 -34.60 -15.49
CA PHE A 753 29.01 -35.38 -15.74
C PHE A 753 29.78 -35.52 -14.45
N VAL A 754 30.01 -36.76 -14.04
CA VAL A 754 30.69 -37.07 -12.78
C VAL A 754 31.81 -38.07 -13.03
N LYS A 755 32.87 -37.96 -12.23
CA LYS A 755 33.92 -38.96 -12.14
C LYS A 755 33.83 -39.59 -10.75
N ARG A 756 33.69 -40.92 -10.70
CA ARG A 756 33.67 -41.68 -9.45
C ARG A 756 35.10 -41.77 -8.90
N VAL A 757 35.24 -41.59 -7.59
CA VAL A 757 36.52 -41.67 -6.85
C VAL A 757 36.79 -43.09 -6.38
#